data_AF-A0A225AD60-F1
#
_entry.id   AF-A0A225AD60-F1
#
_cell.length_a   1.000
_cell.length_b   1.000
_cell.length_c   1.000
_cell.angle_alpha   90.00
_cell.angle_beta   90.00
_cell.angle_gamma   90.00
#
_symmetry.space_group_name_H-M   'P 1'
#
loop_
_entity.id
_entity.type
_entity.pdbx_description
1 polymer ?
#
loop_
_entity_poly.entity_id
_entity_poly.type
_entity_poly.pdbx_seq_one_letter_code
_entity_poly.pdbx_strand_id
1 'polypeptide(L)'
;MAKDQARRNNPFNTFKSLESSNKQRKWQHPGFRGTNLRISGAFNAHETTTTTTTTRTFRRPFSYTHSPRDNYRRFRRNDHKSWQFNYGSDHLQHRFQRVVDILSSRVVLVVAAGGLALYVMNLETVEATGRRRFNVVSASTENQFGEQHYLEVLQEYKGRILSPNHPYTILAMRVMDRLIPHIKLEGADWKVHVIQDDEMMNAFVLPSGKVFVFTGILRIAKNEDGLAAVLGHEVAHVIAHHPAERMSSGFIVWAAIMAISSLFDISGQLPSIFVNLMYSLPNSRVQEAEADRMGLMLMSESCYNPDAALQLWENMRRMEKQAPPQFISSHPSHYNRLQALRELLPEAEGRLDASGCGFTSQYYQGFQSAYDNTNCLPVFASENMSLSIPGPSQAGLFKPGYQSHDAEDGAVIRNIEACRAISQTVQSSLGPHGRNKIVINHLQKMFLTSDAATILRELDVVHPAAKLLVMASQQQDSEMGDATNLVIVFAGELLKKAEELLRMGLKTSDIVQGYEKALIFALKALEDLEVDRLKEMRSPTELSKALSTVIASKQSGSEDSLAALVAEAVLAVLPKNPANFNVDNVRVVKIMGGSLEQSRVVKGMVFGREPDGQVKKARKAKVGVFSCPIDISQTETKGTVLLKNAQEMLDFTKGEEERLEAIVKELYDSGLRVVVAGSTVGELALHYLNRFNILVVKILSKFELRRLCRVVGATPLARLGAPMPDEMGNIDVVETTEIGGDRVTVFRQEDANTVTRTATIVLRGATQNHLDDVERAIDDGVNVVKAITKDPRLVPGAGATEIQLAERISAYADKTPGLPQYAIKKYAEAFEVIPRTLAESAGLDATEVLSRLYTAHQRTKKSSSDSDEDEDSDDEEDDSENSAEDSDEDSDEEEPYWTTGVDLFSNSASGTIDALEEGILDLMASKNWAIRLATEAARTVLSVDQIIVARQAGGPKPPGQNPNWDED
;
A
#
# COMPACT_ATOMS: atom_id res chain seq x y z
N MET A 1 32.55 -32.22 -47.05
CA MET A 1 34.01 -32.35 -47.29
C MET A 1 34.73 -31.36 -46.38
N ALA A 2 35.86 -31.76 -45.79
CA ALA A 2 36.92 -30.96 -45.16
C ALA A 2 36.52 -29.90 -44.09
N LYS A 3 37.05 -29.90 -42.85
CA LYS A 3 38.47 -29.81 -42.41
C LYS A 3 39.10 -28.42 -42.68
N ASP A 4 39.90 -27.82 -41.79
CA ASP A 4 40.41 -28.27 -40.47
C ASP A 4 40.86 -27.04 -39.62
N GLN A 5 40.75 -27.15 -38.28
CA GLN A 5 41.71 -26.69 -37.24
C GLN A 5 42.24 -25.21 -37.15
N ALA A 6 42.96 -24.79 -36.09
CA ALA A 6 42.78 -24.95 -34.63
C ALA A 6 43.87 -24.19 -33.80
N ARG A 7 43.45 -23.60 -32.66
CA ARG A 7 44.19 -23.47 -31.37
C ARG A 7 45.52 -22.66 -31.26
N ARG A 8 45.84 -22.37 -29.98
CA ARG A 8 47.13 -21.90 -29.36
C ARG A 8 47.44 -20.40 -29.45
N ASN A 9 48.02 -19.75 -28.42
CA ASN A 9 48.20 -20.12 -27.00
C ASN A 9 48.37 -18.87 -26.10
N ASN A 10 48.13 -19.02 -24.79
CA ASN A 10 48.53 -18.07 -23.73
C ASN A 10 50.03 -18.30 -23.34
N PRO A 11 50.75 -17.36 -22.69
CA PRO A 11 50.77 -17.36 -21.21
C PRO A 11 51.01 -15.99 -20.50
N PHE A 12 50.88 -16.02 -19.16
CA PHE A 12 51.13 -14.92 -18.22
C PHE A 12 52.62 -14.51 -18.07
N ASN A 13 52.90 -13.21 -17.87
CA ASN A 13 53.42 -12.67 -16.59
C ASN A 13 53.86 -11.19 -16.65
N THR A 14 53.58 -10.40 -15.60
CA THR A 14 54.62 -9.80 -14.70
C THR A 14 53.97 -9.03 -13.52
N PHE A 15 54.73 -8.85 -12.43
CA PHE A 15 54.28 -8.38 -11.11
C PHE A 15 54.70 -6.92 -10.80
N LYS A 16 53.94 -6.26 -9.91
CA LYS A 16 54.38 -5.20 -8.95
C LYS A 16 54.95 -3.88 -9.55
N SER A 17 55.04 -2.76 -8.84
CA SER A 17 54.39 -2.25 -7.60
C SER A 17 54.78 -0.79 -7.41
N LEU A 18 53.92 0.06 -6.81
CA LEU A 18 54.35 1.23 -6.03
C LEU A 18 53.19 1.81 -5.21
N GLU A 19 53.50 2.42 -4.07
CA GLU A 19 52.53 2.95 -3.12
C GLU A 19 52.37 4.48 -3.17
N SER A 20 51.27 4.94 -2.59
CA SER A 20 51.10 6.22 -1.87
C SER A 20 50.68 7.50 -2.61
N SER A 21 49.73 8.18 -1.94
CA SER A 21 49.59 9.64 -1.79
C SER A 21 48.56 10.42 -2.62
N ASN A 22 47.54 10.89 -1.88
CA ASN A 22 46.76 12.13 -2.02
C ASN A 22 45.81 12.41 -3.21
N LYS A 23 44.51 12.34 -2.86
CA LYS A 23 43.46 13.38 -2.99
C LYS A 23 43.11 13.98 -4.37
N GLN A 24 41.84 13.73 -4.73
CA GLN A 24 40.88 14.67 -5.34
C GLN A 24 41.26 15.42 -6.63
N ARG A 25 40.54 15.12 -7.73
CA ARG A 25 39.68 16.13 -8.40
C ARG A 25 38.72 15.54 -9.44
N LYS A 26 37.64 16.30 -9.69
CA LYS A 26 36.59 16.02 -10.69
C LYS A 26 37.11 16.24 -12.12
N TRP A 27 36.64 15.40 -13.05
CA TRP A 27 36.51 15.68 -14.49
C TRP A 27 35.09 15.22 -14.88
N GLN A 28 34.13 16.06 -15.27
CA GLN A 28 34.03 16.97 -16.42
C GLN A 28 33.93 16.25 -17.77
N HIS A 29 32.76 16.41 -18.42
CA HIS A 29 32.49 15.97 -19.79
C HIS A 29 33.18 16.87 -20.82
N PRO A 30 33.56 16.34 -22.01
CA PRO A 30 33.88 17.16 -23.17
C PRO A 30 32.61 17.81 -23.76
N GLY A 31 32.75 18.99 -24.35
CA GLY A 31 31.66 19.74 -25.00
C GLY A 31 31.95 20.06 -26.47
N PHE A 32 31.67 21.33 -26.86
CA PHE A 32 31.65 21.90 -28.23
C PHE A 32 30.31 21.79 -28.99
N ARG A 33 29.87 22.79 -29.76
CA ARG A 33 30.38 24.18 -29.98
C ARG A 33 29.19 25.12 -30.27
N GLY A 34 29.22 26.34 -29.71
CA GLY A 34 28.26 27.40 -30.03
C GLY A 34 28.97 28.67 -30.51
N THR A 35 28.35 29.42 -31.43
CA THR A 35 28.89 30.66 -32.01
C THR A 35 28.06 31.87 -31.62
N ASN A 36 28.69 32.85 -30.96
CA ASN A 36 28.07 34.14 -30.65
C ASN A 36 28.17 35.12 -31.83
N LEU A 37 27.16 35.98 -31.97
CA LEU A 37 27.31 37.34 -32.49
C LEU A 37 26.76 38.34 -31.46
N ARG A 38 27.31 39.55 -31.42
CA ARG A 38 27.41 40.38 -30.20
C ARG A 38 27.62 41.85 -30.59
N ILE A 39 27.30 42.78 -29.67
CA ILE A 39 27.99 44.08 -29.35
C ILE A 39 27.07 45.33 -29.28
N SER A 40 27.07 45.99 -28.09
CA SER A 40 26.75 47.40 -27.72
C SER A 40 25.44 48.11 -28.19
N GLY A 41 24.95 49.17 -27.54
CA GLY A 41 25.30 49.76 -26.22
C GLY A 41 25.27 51.30 -26.13
N ALA A 42 24.99 51.81 -24.92
CA ALA A 42 25.27 53.17 -24.37
C ALA A 42 24.39 54.42 -24.70
N PHE A 43 23.83 55.01 -23.62
CA PHE A 43 23.81 56.43 -23.19
C PHE A 43 23.23 57.62 -24.04
N ASN A 44 22.19 58.25 -23.45
CA ASN A 44 21.95 59.70 -23.16
C ASN A 44 21.88 60.84 -24.23
N ALA A 45 20.67 61.44 -24.27
CA ALA A 45 20.33 62.87 -24.00
C ALA A 45 20.38 63.99 -25.08
N HIS A 46 19.41 64.93 -24.97
CA HIS A 46 19.29 66.27 -25.62
C HIS A 46 19.09 66.30 -27.17
N GLU A 47 18.55 67.33 -27.87
CA GLU A 47 17.51 68.39 -27.68
C GLU A 47 17.35 69.20 -29.02
N THR A 48 16.38 70.08 -29.36
CA THR A 48 15.05 70.56 -28.87
C THR A 48 14.25 71.13 -30.08
N THR A 49 12.91 71.28 -30.01
CA THR A 49 12.04 72.32 -30.70
C THR A 49 10.55 71.98 -30.43
N THR A 50 9.75 72.71 -29.60
CA THR A 50 9.04 74.01 -29.79
C THR A 50 7.90 73.99 -30.85
N THR A 51 6.68 74.54 -30.66
CA THR A 51 6.26 75.75 -29.91
C THR A 51 4.83 75.74 -29.30
N THR A 52 4.66 76.43 -28.14
CA THR A 52 3.50 77.21 -27.61
C THR A 52 2.07 76.61 -27.49
N THR A 53 1.48 76.48 -26.28
CA THR A 53 0.72 77.48 -25.43
C THR A 53 -0.80 77.52 -25.75
N THR A 54 -1.75 77.31 -24.82
CA THR A 54 -2.18 78.23 -23.74
C THR A 54 -2.97 77.55 -22.58
N THR A 55 -3.08 78.23 -21.43
CA THR A 55 -3.55 77.78 -20.10
C THR A 55 -5.06 77.52 -19.91
N ARG A 56 -5.42 76.59 -19.00
CA ARG A 56 -6.03 76.90 -17.68
C ARG A 56 -6.17 75.68 -16.74
N THR A 57 -6.57 75.93 -15.49
CA THR A 57 -6.48 75.04 -14.31
C THR A 57 -7.85 74.64 -13.72
N PHE A 58 -7.98 73.45 -13.10
CA PHE A 58 -8.29 73.29 -11.65
C PHE A 58 -8.22 71.81 -11.16
N ARG A 59 -8.67 71.54 -9.91
CA ARG A 59 -8.43 70.31 -9.11
C ARG A 59 -9.69 69.43 -8.89
N ARG A 60 -9.45 68.13 -8.58
CA ARG A 60 -10.10 67.19 -7.59
C ARG A 60 -11.29 67.68 -6.71
N PRO A 61 -12.09 66.80 -6.03
CA PRO A 61 -12.50 65.39 -6.31
C PRO A 61 -13.97 65.02 -5.84
N PHE A 62 -14.32 63.71 -5.83
CA PHE A 62 -15.22 62.95 -4.91
C PHE A 62 -16.53 63.55 -4.31
N SER A 63 -17.66 62.80 -4.38
CA SER A 63 -18.64 62.57 -3.27
C SER A 63 -19.82 61.62 -3.64
N TYR A 64 -20.55 61.13 -2.61
CA TYR A 64 -21.74 60.24 -2.65
C TYR A 64 -23.08 61.01 -2.78
N THR A 65 -24.19 60.36 -3.22
CA THR A 65 -25.40 60.03 -2.37
C THR A 65 -26.69 59.61 -3.13
N HIS A 66 -27.41 58.62 -2.54
CA HIS A 66 -28.86 58.32 -2.45
C HIS A 66 -29.97 58.71 -3.48
N SER A 67 -30.76 57.68 -3.84
CA SER A 67 -32.27 57.60 -3.83
C SER A 67 -33.11 58.50 -4.79
N PRO A 68 -34.46 58.32 -4.94
CA PRO A 68 -35.43 57.49 -4.19
C PRO A 68 -36.39 56.60 -5.03
N ARG A 69 -37.43 56.05 -4.37
CA ARG A 69 -38.60 55.32 -4.92
C ARG A 69 -39.54 56.28 -5.71
N ASP A 70 -40.58 55.88 -6.47
CA ASP A 70 -41.79 55.20 -5.98
C ASP A 70 -42.82 54.73 -7.07
N ASN A 71 -43.67 53.77 -6.67
CA ASN A 71 -45.01 53.34 -7.15
C ASN A 71 -45.72 53.98 -8.39
N TYR A 72 -46.45 53.17 -9.22
CA TYR A 72 -47.95 53.10 -9.21
C TYR A 72 -48.64 52.06 -10.17
N ARG A 73 -49.97 51.92 -10.03
CA ARG A 73 -50.91 50.81 -10.34
C ARG A 73 -51.27 50.41 -11.81
N ARG A 74 -51.71 49.14 -11.92
CA ARG A 74 -52.55 48.43 -12.93
C ARG A 74 -53.58 49.22 -13.78
N PHE A 75 -53.72 48.82 -15.06
CA PHE A 75 -54.96 48.76 -15.89
C PHE A 75 -54.77 47.65 -16.99
N ARG A 76 -55.76 47.06 -17.72
CA ARG A 76 -57.12 46.53 -17.40
C ARG A 76 -57.74 45.80 -18.64
N ARG A 77 -58.01 44.47 -18.57
CA ARG A 77 -58.74 43.63 -19.60
C ARG A 77 -57.99 43.48 -20.96
N ASN A 78 -58.33 42.57 -21.88
CA ASN A 78 -59.49 41.64 -22.04
C ASN A 78 -59.08 40.32 -22.75
N ASP A 79 -59.93 39.28 -22.72
CA ASP A 79 -59.73 38.01 -23.46
C ASP A 79 -59.87 38.13 -24.98
N HIS A 80 -59.23 37.23 -25.74
CA HIS A 80 -59.78 36.59 -26.95
C HIS A 80 -59.07 35.25 -27.28
N LYS A 81 -59.79 34.33 -27.94
CA LYS A 81 -59.30 33.02 -28.40
C LYS A 81 -58.91 33.05 -29.89
N SER A 82 -57.85 32.33 -30.25
CA SER A 82 -57.66 31.72 -31.58
C SER A 82 -56.90 30.39 -31.42
N TRP A 83 -56.82 29.58 -32.48
CA TRP A 83 -56.32 28.19 -32.44
C TRP A 83 -54.99 28.02 -33.20
N GLN A 84 -54.32 26.90 -32.88
CA GLN A 84 -53.71 25.91 -33.79
C GLN A 84 -52.17 25.75 -33.88
N PHE A 85 -51.79 24.47 -33.90
CA PHE A 85 -50.53 23.78 -34.25
C PHE A 85 -49.33 23.76 -33.28
N ASN A 86 -48.86 22.52 -33.02
CA ASN A 86 -47.67 22.15 -32.26
C ASN A 86 -46.48 21.87 -33.21
N TYR A 87 -45.25 22.16 -32.78
CA TYR A 87 -44.32 21.17 -32.20
C TYR A 87 -42.94 21.78 -31.89
N GLY A 88 -42.26 21.32 -30.83
CA GLY A 88 -40.78 21.25 -30.86
C GLY A 88 -39.93 22.11 -29.91
N SER A 89 -40.39 22.54 -28.72
CA SER A 89 -39.51 23.21 -27.73
C SER A 89 -39.56 22.67 -26.29
N ASP A 90 -40.34 21.61 -26.04
CA ASP A 90 -40.98 21.47 -24.73
C ASP A 90 -40.13 20.82 -23.63
N HIS A 91 -39.08 20.06 -23.94
CA HIS A 91 -38.43 19.22 -22.91
C HIS A 91 -37.61 19.97 -21.85
N LEU A 92 -37.00 21.11 -22.17
CA LEU A 92 -36.34 21.98 -21.17
C LEU A 92 -37.34 22.94 -20.53
N GLN A 93 -38.20 23.58 -21.32
CA GLN A 93 -39.12 24.59 -20.81
C GLN A 93 -40.22 23.97 -19.92
N HIS A 94 -40.79 22.81 -20.26
CA HIS A 94 -41.67 22.07 -19.34
C HIS A 94 -40.94 21.36 -18.18
N ARG A 95 -39.60 21.35 -18.13
CA ARG A 95 -38.87 20.93 -16.90
C ARG A 95 -38.72 22.11 -15.95
N PHE A 96 -38.24 23.26 -16.44
CA PHE A 96 -38.13 24.47 -15.61
C PHE A 96 -39.51 24.96 -15.15
N GLN A 97 -40.50 24.98 -16.05
CA GLN A 97 -41.88 25.33 -15.70
C GLN A 97 -42.52 24.31 -14.75
N ARG A 98 -42.29 22.99 -14.91
CA ARG A 98 -42.75 22.02 -13.88
C ARG A 98 -42.11 22.24 -12.53
N VAL A 99 -40.82 22.57 -12.44
CA VAL A 99 -40.19 22.88 -11.15
C VAL A 99 -40.84 24.12 -10.52
N VAL A 100 -41.14 25.16 -11.30
CA VAL A 100 -41.85 26.36 -10.82
C VAL A 100 -43.32 26.06 -10.45
N ASP A 101 -44.03 25.25 -11.22
CA ASP A 101 -45.44 24.86 -10.98
C ASP A 101 -45.56 23.89 -9.78
N ILE A 102 -44.53 23.08 -9.52
CA ILE A 102 -44.42 22.21 -8.34
C ILE A 102 -44.06 23.05 -7.10
N LEU A 103 -43.09 23.96 -7.18
CA LEU A 103 -42.74 24.87 -6.08
C LEU A 103 -43.88 25.85 -5.72
N SER A 104 -44.69 26.26 -6.71
CA SER A 104 -45.91 27.04 -6.48
C SER A 104 -47.16 26.19 -6.22
N SER A 105 -47.02 24.85 -6.21
CA SER A 105 -48.12 23.96 -5.85
C SER A 105 -48.52 24.16 -4.39
N ARG A 106 -49.82 24.07 -4.12
CA ARG A 106 -50.35 24.12 -2.74
C ARG A 106 -49.79 22.99 -1.87
N VAL A 107 -49.38 21.87 -2.46
CA VAL A 107 -48.81 20.73 -1.72
C VAL A 107 -47.44 21.10 -1.15
N VAL A 108 -46.53 21.66 -1.95
CA VAL A 108 -45.20 22.06 -1.45
C VAL A 108 -45.30 23.16 -0.41
N LEU A 109 -46.21 24.14 -0.57
CA LEU A 109 -46.47 25.15 0.46
C LEU A 109 -47.06 24.56 1.75
N VAL A 110 -47.96 23.56 1.67
CA VAL A 110 -48.51 22.88 2.85
C VAL A 110 -47.48 21.98 3.53
N VAL A 111 -46.62 21.29 2.77
CA VAL A 111 -45.53 20.48 3.33
C VAL A 111 -44.45 21.36 3.97
N ALA A 112 -44.08 22.48 3.34
CA ALA A 112 -43.14 23.44 3.93
C ALA A 112 -43.72 24.12 5.19
N ALA A 113 -45.00 24.52 5.17
CA ALA A 113 -45.67 25.08 6.33
C ALA A 113 -45.86 24.03 7.46
N GLY A 114 -46.16 22.77 7.10
CA GLY A 114 -46.27 21.67 8.04
C GLY A 114 -44.93 21.29 8.67
N GLY A 115 -43.85 21.25 7.88
CA GLY A 115 -42.48 21.05 8.37
C GLY A 115 -42.00 22.19 9.26
N LEU A 116 -42.31 23.44 8.91
CA LEU A 116 -42.01 24.61 9.74
C LEU A 116 -42.82 24.62 11.04
N ALA A 117 -44.11 24.24 10.99
CA ALA A 117 -44.95 24.10 12.16
C ALA A 117 -44.45 22.98 13.08
N LEU A 118 -44.11 21.81 12.53
CA LEU A 118 -43.51 20.69 13.26
C LEU A 118 -42.19 21.12 13.90
N TYR A 119 -41.31 21.80 13.16
CA TYR A 119 -40.07 22.35 13.70
C TYR A 119 -40.34 23.28 14.89
N VAL A 120 -41.18 24.30 14.74
CA VAL A 120 -41.46 25.30 15.77
C VAL A 120 -42.21 24.73 16.98
N MET A 121 -43.12 23.78 16.79
CA MET A 121 -43.86 23.11 17.88
C MET A 121 -42.98 22.16 18.72
N ASN A 122 -41.84 21.71 18.18
CA ASN A 122 -40.89 20.82 18.82
C ASN A 122 -39.56 21.54 19.14
N LEU A 123 -39.60 22.86 19.34
CA LEU A 123 -38.48 23.65 19.86
C LEU A 123 -38.48 23.65 21.39
N GLU A 124 -37.63 22.82 21.99
CA GLU A 124 -37.42 22.75 23.43
C GLU A 124 -36.28 23.68 23.88
N THR A 125 -36.25 24.04 25.17
CA THR A 125 -35.10 24.65 25.84
C THR A 125 -34.45 23.66 26.81
N VAL A 126 -33.15 23.40 26.66
CA VAL A 126 -32.39 22.55 27.58
C VAL A 126 -32.29 23.23 28.94
N GLU A 127 -32.71 22.54 30.01
CA GLU A 127 -32.84 23.14 31.35
C GLU A 127 -31.52 23.65 31.93
N ALA A 128 -30.41 22.96 31.67
CA ALA A 128 -29.10 23.26 32.23
C ALA A 128 -28.37 24.44 31.56
N THR A 129 -28.69 24.77 30.30
CA THR A 129 -27.97 25.76 29.50
C THR A 129 -28.84 26.86 28.89
N GLY A 130 -30.16 26.69 28.90
CA GLY A 130 -31.11 27.57 28.20
C GLY A 130 -31.04 27.49 26.67
N ARG A 131 -30.23 26.59 26.11
CA ARG A 131 -30.08 26.40 24.66
C ARG A 131 -31.40 25.92 24.05
N ARG A 132 -31.83 26.55 22.95
CA ARG A 132 -32.95 26.02 22.15
C ARG A 132 -32.47 24.90 21.23
N ARG A 133 -33.22 23.80 21.20
CA ARG A 133 -32.99 22.63 20.34
C ARG A 133 -34.28 22.22 19.63
N PHE A 134 -34.16 21.45 18.56
CA PHE A 134 -35.28 20.72 17.98
C PHE A 134 -35.27 19.28 18.52
N ASN A 135 -36.36 18.85 19.16
CA ASN A 135 -36.51 17.49 19.65
C ASN A 135 -37.94 16.98 19.41
N VAL A 136 -38.07 15.93 18.60
CA VAL A 136 -39.34 15.26 18.27
C VAL A 136 -39.42 13.84 18.87
N VAL A 137 -38.39 13.41 19.60
CA VAL A 137 -38.34 12.12 20.30
C VAL A 137 -38.73 12.32 21.76
N SER A 138 -39.81 11.67 22.19
CA SER A 138 -40.22 11.66 23.59
C SER A 138 -39.30 10.80 24.45
N ALA A 139 -39.07 11.18 25.71
CA ALA A 139 -38.24 10.41 26.66
C ALA A 139 -38.71 8.94 26.82
N SER A 140 -40.01 8.66 26.65
CA SER A 140 -40.54 7.29 26.60
C SER A 140 -40.00 6.45 25.43
N THR A 141 -39.83 7.07 24.26
CA THR A 141 -39.28 6.43 23.06
C THR A 141 -37.76 6.30 23.17
N GLU A 142 -37.08 7.32 23.71
CA GLU A 142 -35.64 7.29 24.00
C GLU A 142 -35.30 6.17 25.02
N ASN A 143 -36.10 6.00 26.07
CA ASN A 143 -35.93 4.91 27.04
C ASN A 143 -36.22 3.52 26.44
N GLN A 144 -37.25 3.38 25.58
CA GLN A 144 -37.51 2.12 24.88
C GLN A 144 -36.34 1.71 23.97
N PHE A 145 -35.73 2.69 23.28
CA PHE A 145 -34.56 2.50 22.44
C PHE A 145 -33.31 2.13 23.28
N GLY A 146 -33.12 2.79 24.43
CA GLY A 146 -32.07 2.45 25.40
C GLY A 146 -32.16 1.01 25.92
N GLU A 147 -33.36 0.51 26.24
CA GLU A 147 -33.55 -0.88 26.66
C GLU A 147 -33.38 -1.90 25.52
N GLN A 148 -33.67 -1.54 24.27
CA GLN A 148 -33.35 -2.39 23.12
C GLN A 148 -31.83 -2.52 22.95
N HIS A 149 -31.11 -1.40 22.93
CA HIS A 149 -29.65 -1.40 22.76
C HIS A 149 -28.92 -2.03 23.97
N TYR A 150 -29.48 -1.92 25.18
CA TYR A 150 -29.00 -2.63 26.36
C TYR A 150 -28.97 -4.16 26.16
N LEU A 151 -30.00 -4.74 25.53
CA LEU A 151 -30.05 -6.17 25.23
C LEU A 151 -29.03 -6.57 24.14
N GLU A 152 -28.81 -5.70 23.15
CA GLU A 152 -27.80 -5.92 22.10
C GLU A 152 -26.39 -5.96 22.69
N VAL A 153 -26.01 -4.98 23.50
CA VAL A 153 -24.70 -4.91 24.17
C VAL A 153 -24.50 -6.10 25.13
N LEU A 154 -25.53 -6.51 25.88
CA LEU A 154 -25.48 -7.71 26.72
C LEU A 154 -25.31 -9.01 25.91
N GLN A 155 -25.77 -9.06 24.65
CA GLN A 155 -25.60 -10.20 23.76
C GLN A 155 -24.22 -10.20 23.09
N GLU A 156 -23.71 -9.03 22.69
CA GLU A 156 -22.40 -8.85 22.06
C GLU A 156 -21.25 -9.17 23.03
N TYR A 157 -21.25 -8.58 24.22
CA TYR A 157 -20.18 -8.75 25.23
C TYR A 157 -20.43 -9.91 26.19
N LYS A 158 -21.30 -10.86 25.81
CA LYS A 158 -21.71 -12.00 26.62
C LYS A 158 -20.52 -12.90 26.98
N GLY A 159 -20.12 -12.86 28.25
CA GLY A 159 -18.96 -13.60 28.78
C GLY A 159 -17.71 -12.75 29.02
N ARG A 160 -17.67 -11.47 28.60
CA ARG A 160 -16.64 -10.49 28.98
C ARG A 160 -17.07 -9.56 30.12
N ILE A 161 -18.36 -9.55 30.48
CA ILE A 161 -18.87 -8.73 31.59
C ILE A 161 -18.38 -9.30 32.92
N LEU A 162 -17.69 -8.46 33.71
CA LEU A 162 -17.14 -8.80 35.01
C LEU A 162 -18.23 -8.97 36.07
N SER A 163 -17.97 -9.81 37.07
CA SER A 163 -18.93 -10.04 38.15
C SER A 163 -19.11 -8.79 39.03
N PRO A 164 -20.26 -8.63 39.73
CA PRO A 164 -20.48 -7.52 40.66
C PRO A 164 -19.43 -7.42 41.78
N ASN A 165 -18.82 -8.55 42.16
CA ASN A 165 -17.82 -8.63 43.22
C ASN A 165 -16.39 -8.29 42.74
N HIS A 166 -16.18 -8.03 41.44
CA HIS A 166 -14.86 -7.70 40.92
C HIS A 166 -14.44 -6.27 41.34
N PRO A 167 -13.18 -6.01 41.75
CA PRO A 167 -12.76 -4.70 42.25
C PRO A 167 -13.04 -3.54 41.29
N TYR A 168 -12.92 -3.73 39.98
CA TYR A 168 -13.28 -2.70 38.99
C TYR A 168 -14.80 -2.45 38.91
N THR A 169 -15.64 -3.46 39.10
CA THR A 169 -17.10 -3.30 39.16
C THR A 169 -17.49 -2.54 40.43
N ILE A 170 -16.90 -2.90 41.58
CA ILE A 170 -17.09 -2.19 42.85
C ILE A 170 -16.62 -0.73 42.75
N LEU A 171 -15.52 -0.45 42.04
CA LEU A 171 -15.02 0.90 41.79
C LEU A 171 -16.02 1.72 40.95
N ALA A 172 -16.49 1.19 39.83
CA ALA A 172 -17.43 1.88 38.95
C ALA A 172 -18.82 2.06 39.60
N MET A 173 -19.30 1.06 40.36
CA MET A 173 -20.51 1.18 41.17
C MET A 173 -20.38 2.30 42.20
N ARG A 174 -19.31 2.31 43.01
CA ARG A 174 -19.08 3.35 44.03
C ARG A 174 -19.05 4.77 43.45
N VAL A 175 -18.52 4.94 42.24
CA VAL A 175 -18.53 6.24 41.55
C VAL A 175 -19.95 6.62 41.11
N MET A 176 -20.70 5.70 40.52
CA MET A 176 -22.11 5.95 40.17
C MET A 176 -22.99 6.18 41.40
N ASP A 177 -22.78 5.45 42.50
CA ASP A 177 -23.53 5.60 43.76
C ASP A 177 -23.41 7.01 44.36
N ARG A 178 -22.29 7.72 44.11
CA ARG A 178 -22.14 9.15 44.48
C ARG A 178 -22.71 10.11 43.45
N LEU A 179 -22.67 9.77 42.16
CA LEU A 179 -23.23 10.62 41.09
C LEU A 179 -24.77 10.60 41.08
N ILE A 180 -25.39 9.43 41.24
CA ILE A 180 -26.85 9.20 41.09
C ILE A 180 -27.73 10.17 41.91
N PRO A 181 -27.45 10.50 43.18
CA PRO A 181 -28.25 11.46 43.96
C PRO A 181 -28.34 12.88 43.35
N HIS A 182 -27.41 13.24 42.47
CA HIS A 182 -27.34 14.54 41.80
C HIS A 182 -27.94 14.51 40.38
N ILE A 183 -28.23 13.32 39.84
CA ILE A 183 -28.82 13.14 38.51
C ILE A 183 -30.34 13.33 38.57
N LYS A 184 -30.83 14.44 38.01
CA LYS A 184 -32.25 14.77 37.94
C LYS A 184 -32.94 14.09 36.75
N LEU A 185 -33.04 12.76 36.78
CA LEU A 185 -33.63 11.98 35.68
C LEU A 185 -34.67 10.98 36.20
N GLU A 186 -35.94 11.27 35.94
CA GLU A 186 -37.06 10.47 36.43
C GLU A 186 -37.22 9.16 35.63
N GLY A 187 -37.30 8.02 36.34
CA GLY A 187 -37.66 6.73 35.76
C GLY A 187 -36.50 5.85 35.24
N ALA A 188 -35.24 6.24 35.43
CA ALA A 188 -34.09 5.39 35.09
C ALA A 188 -33.83 4.26 36.11
N ASP A 189 -33.39 3.11 35.60
CA ASP A 189 -33.01 1.92 36.37
C ASP A 189 -31.48 1.76 36.30
N TRP A 190 -30.80 2.43 37.22
CA TRP A 190 -29.34 2.56 37.24
C TRP A 190 -28.63 1.23 37.48
N LYS A 191 -27.87 0.76 36.48
CA LYS A 191 -27.09 -0.49 36.54
C LYS A 191 -25.74 -0.32 35.86
N VAL A 192 -24.69 -0.75 36.55
CA VAL A 192 -23.29 -0.63 36.10
C VAL A 192 -22.76 -1.99 35.67
N HIS A 193 -22.23 -2.07 34.45
CA HIS A 193 -21.54 -3.24 33.90
C HIS A 193 -20.11 -2.85 33.52
N VAL A 194 -19.13 -3.64 33.93
CA VAL A 194 -17.74 -3.47 33.50
C VAL A 194 -17.38 -4.59 32.54
N ILE A 195 -16.94 -4.25 31.34
CA ILE A 195 -16.54 -5.18 30.29
C ILE A 195 -15.01 -5.33 30.34
N GLN A 196 -14.53 -6.57 30.40
CA GLN A 196 -13.11 -6.87 30.34
C GLN A 196 -12.60 -6.77 28.90
N ASP A 197 -11.99 -5.62 28.60
CA ASP A 197 -11.33 -5.30 27.34
C ASP A 197 -10.29 -4.20 27.60
N ASP A 198 -9.01 -4.57 27.58
CA ASP A 198 -7.90 -3.66 27.95
C ASP A 198 -7.37 -2.83 26.76
N GLU A 199 -7.90 -3.08 25.55
CA GLU A 199 -7.60 -2.35 24.32
C GLU A 199 -8.65 -1.25 24.07
N MET A 200 -9.93 -1.52 24.33
CA MET A 200 -11.00 -0.53 24.22
C MET A 200 -11.00 0.46 25.40
N MET A 201 -10.50 1.67 25.13
CA MET A 201 -10.41 2.78 26.09
C MET A 201 -11.73 3.58 26.16
N ASN A 202 -12.87 2.92 26.39
CA ASN A 202 -14.20 3.55 26.27
C ASN A 202 -15.05 3.43 27.55
N ALA A 203 -16.08 4.28 27.66
CA ALA A 203 -17.23 4.13 28.56
C ALA A 203 -18.43 4.85 27.94
N PHE A 204 -19.65 4.40 28.22
CA PHE A 204 -20.88 5.07 27.77
C PHE A 204 -22.07 4.81 28.70
N VAL A 205 -23.08 5.67 28.62
CA VAL A 205 -24.33 5.56 29.40
C VAL A 205 -25.53 5.58 28.45
N LEU A 206 -26.44 4.62 28.61
CA LEU A 206 -27.70 4.56 27.87
C LEU A 206 -28.82 5.34 28.60
N PRO A 207 -29.79 5.93 27.89
CA PRO A 207 -30.85 6.76 28.48
C PRO A 207 -31.62 6.13 29.64
N SER A 208 -31.80 4.79 29.64
CA SER A 208 -32.48 4.05 30.70
C SER A 208 -31.62 3.78 31.97
N GLY A 209 -30.50 4.48 32.13
CA GLY A 209 -29.60 4.39 33.30
C GLY A 209 -28.55 3.28 33.24
N LYS A 210 -28.35 2.65 32.08
CA LYS A 210 -27.42 1.51 31.93
C LYS A 210 -26.02 2.03 31.60
N VAL A 211 -25.07 1.81 32.50
CA VAL A 211 -23.68 2.30 32.42
C VAL A 211 -22.76 1.15 32.00
N PHE A 212 -21.95 1.36 30.98
CA PHE A 212 -20.93 0.42 30.50
C PHE A 212 -19.54 1.03 30.55
N VAL A 213 -18.59 0.32 31.16
CA VAL A 213 -17.19 0.76 31.31
C VAL A 213 -16.26 -0.35 30.83
N PHE A 214 -15.34 -0.07 29.93
CA PHE A 214 -14.34 -1.04 29.46
C PHE A 214 -13.06 -0.93 30.31
N THR A 215 -12.38 -2.04 30.63
CA THR A 215 -11.21 -1.99 31.53
C THR A 215 -10.06 -1.12 31.00
N GLY A 216 -9.97 -0.91 29.68
CA GLY A 216 -9.04 0.02 29.05
C GLY A 216 -9.12 1.48 29.56
N ILE A 217 -10.32 2.04 29.82
CA ILE A 217 -10.43 3.45 30.27
C ILE A 217 -9.92 3.65 31.70
N LEU A 218 -10.03 2.63 32.55
CA LEU A 218 -9.59 2.66 33.94
C LEU A 218 -8.08 2.95 34.06
N ARG A 219 -7.30 2.52 33.07
CA ARG A 219 -5.85 2.77 32.96
C ARG A 219 -5.51 4.26 32.73
N ILE A 220 -6.44 5.01 32.13
CA ILE A 220 -6.31 6.46 31.87
C ILE A 220 -6.82 7.27 33.07
N ALA A 221 -7.95 6.84 33.65
CA ALA A 221 -8.59 7.43 34.82
C ALA A 221 -7.74 7.33 36.10
N LYS A 222 -7.12 6.15 36.34
CA LYS A 222 -6.28 5.78 37.49
C LYS A 222 -6.97 5.78 38.87
N ASN A 223 -7.71 6.84 39.21
CA ASN A 223 -8.32 7.09 40.52
C ASN A 223 -9.85 7.23 40.41
N GLU A 224 -10.56 7.22 41.54
CA GLU A 224 -12.02 7.48 41.58
C GLU A 224 -12.40 8.81 40.91
N ASP A 225 -11.69 9.91 41.19
CA ASP A 225 -11.97 11.22 40.59
C ASP A 225 -11.81 11.22 39.06
N GLY A 226 -10.77 10.53 38.55
CA GLY A 226 -10.55 10.40 37.11
C GLY A 226 -11.66 9.60 36.41
N LEU A 227 -12.24 8.63 37.11
CA LEU A 227 -13.39 7.86 36.61
C LEU A 227 -14.70 8.65 36.73
N ALA A 228 -14.87 9.45 37.79
CA ALA A 228 -15.99 10.36 37.97
C ALA A 228 -16.03 11.44 36.89
N ALA A 229 -14.87 11.94 36.43
CA ALA A 229 -14.79 12.85 35.30
C ALA A 229 -15.26 12.23 33.97
N VAL A 230 -14.93 10.95 33.71
CA VAL A 230 -15.45 10.21 32.54
C VAL A 230 -16.96 9.98 32.66
N LEU A 231 -17.40 9.37 33.76
CA LEU A 231 -18.81 9.00 33.94
C LEU A 231 -19.73 10.22 34.06
N GLY A 232 -19.27 11.31 34.66
CA GLY A 232 -20.00 12.58 34.68
C GLY A 232 -20.21 13.17 33.30
N HIS A 233 -19.24 13.03 32.38
CA HIS A 233 -19.38 13.47 30.98
C HIS A 233 -20.42 12.63 30.22
N GLU A 234 -20.33 11.30 30.31
CA GLU A 234 -21.29 10.40 29.65
C GLU A 234 -22.72 10.55 30.20
N VAL A 235 -22.86 10.67 31.52
CA VAL A 235 -24.14 11.02 32.17
C VAL A 235 -24.66 12.38 31.70
N ALA A 236 -23.79 13.37 31.49
CA ALA A 236 -24.20 14.69 31.01
C ALA A 236 -24.80 14.66 29.59
N HIS A 237 -24.32 13.78 28.69
CA HIS A 237 -24.97 13.57 27.38
C HIS A 237 -26.40 13.01 27.51
N VAL A 238 -26.67 12.19 28.53
CA VAL A 238 -28.01 11.66 28.83
C VAL A 238 -28.90 12.71 29.50
N ILE A 239 -28.39 13.45 30.51
CA ILE A 239 -29.14 14.53 31.18
C ILE A 239 -29.59 15.61 30.17
N ALA A 240 -28.74 15.96 29.20
CA ALA A 240 -29.11 16.89 28.15
C ALA A 240 -29.76 16.24 26.92
N HIS A 241 -30.18 14.97 26.99
CA HIS A 241 -30.87 14.24 25.91
C HIS A 241 -30.23 14.43 24.52
N HIS A 242 -28.89 14.43 24.47
CA HIS A 242 -28.14 14.53 23.21
C HIS A 242 -28.43 13.35 22.25
N PRO A 243 -28.75 12.12 22.70
CA PRO A 243 -29.25 11.05 21.82
C PRO A 243 -30.59 11.43 21.15
N ALA A 244 -31.62 11.85 21.90
CA ALA A 244 -32.89 12.31 21.32
C ALA A 244 -32.74 13.49 20.35
N GLU A 245 -31.87 14.47 20.65
CA GLU A 245 -31.57 15.57 19.72
C GLU A 245 -30.90 15.06 18.42
N ARG A 246 -29.98 14.09 18.52
CA ARG A 246 -29.33 13.49 17.35
C ARG A 246 -30.33 12.70 16.49
N MET A 247 -31.17 11.87 17.11
CA MET A 247 -32.24 11.12 16.43
C MET A 247 -33.25 12.06 15.77
N SER A 248 -33.61 13.16 16.44
CA SER A 248 -34.48 14.21 15.90
C SER A 248 -33.86 14.92 14.69
N SER A 249 -32.54 15.17 14.69
CA SER A 249 -31.86 15.72 13.50
C SER A 249 -31.92 14.76 12.30
N GLY A 250 -31.85 13.44 12.54
CA GLY A 250 -32.05 12.40 11.53
C GLY A 250 -33.43 12.48 10.87
N PHE A 251 -34.49 12.80 11.63
CA PHE A 251 -35.84 12.95 11.07
C PHE A 251 -35.97 14.09 10.06
N ILE A 252 -35.21 15.19 10.24
CA ILE A 252 -35.15 16.29 9.27
C ILE A 252 -34.48 15.82 7.96
N VAL A 253 -33.37 15.09 8.07
CA VAL A 253 -32.67 14.50 6.91
C VAL A 253 -33.56 13.49 6.20
N TRP A 254 -34.30 12.65 6.94
CA TRP A 254 -35.28 11.72 6.39
C TRP A 254 -36.41 12.42 5.64
N ALA A 255 -36.98 13.48 6.23
CA ALA A 255 -38.05 14.27 5.59
C ALA A 255 -37.56 14.95 4.31
N ALA A 256 -36.32 15.45 4.29
CA ALA A 256 -35.69 16.00 3.08
C ALA A 256 -35.46 14.90 2.01
N ILE A 257 -34.96 13.73 2.40
CA ILE A 257 -34.78 12.58 1.50
C ILE A 257 -36.13 12.10 0.94
N MET A 258 -37.19 12.03 1.75
CA MET A 258 -38.56 11.71 1.32
C MET A 258 -39.15 12.75 0.35
N ALA A 259 -38.93 14.04 0.63
CA ALA A 259 -39.33 15.11 -0.28
C ALA A 259 -38.60 14.99 -1.64
N ILE A 260 -37.31 14.65 -1.64
CA ILE A 260 -36.54 14.42 -2.86
C ILE A 260 -36.99 13.12 -3.56
N SER A 261 -37.16 12.01 -2.85
CA SER A 261 -37.56 10.73 -3.46
C SER A 261 -38.97 10.77 -4.05
N SER A 262 -39.89 11.54 -3.46
CA SER A 262 -41.23 11.77 -4.02
C SER A 262 -41.25 12.73 -5.22
N LEU A 263 -40.18 13.50 -5.47
CA LEU A 263 -39.99 14.31 -6.66
C LEU A 263 -39.28 13.56 -7.81
N PHE A 264 -38.56 12.48 -7.51
CA PHE A 264 -37.73 11.73 -8.48
C PHE A 264 -38.02 10.22 -8.58
N ASP A 265 -39.01 9.72 -7.85
CA ASP A 265 -39.52 8.33 -7.82
C ASP A 265 -38.44 7.24 -7.58
N ILE A 266 -37.60 7.47 -6.57
CA ILE A 266 -36.50 6.57 -6.20
C ILE A 266 -36.92 5.68 -5.03
N SER A 267 -37.57 4.55 -5.33
CA SER A 267 -38.01 3.55 -4.35
C SER A 267 -37.09 2.31 -4.37
N GLY A 268 -36.50 1.94 -3.22
CA GLY A 268 -35.66 0.74 -3.13
C GLY A 268 -34.74 0.65 -1.90
N GLN A 269 -33.65 1.42 -1.86
CA GLN A 269 -32.51 1.16 -0.96
C GLN A 269 -32.27 2.22 0.14
N LEU A 270 -33.02 3.33 0.15
CA LEU A 270 -32.80 4.42 1.10
C LEU A 270 -32.99 4.06 2.60
N PRO A 271 -33.92 3.18 3.03
CA PRO A 271 -34.17 2.96 4.46
C PRO A 271 -32.98 2.42 5.26
N SER A 272 -32.25 1.42 4.74
CA SER A 272 -31.13 0.80 5.47
C SER A 272 -29.91 1.72 5.55
N ILE A 273 -29.62 2.45 4.47
CA ILE A 273 -28.56 3.47 4.44
C ILE A 273 -28.89 4.60 5.42
N PHE A 274 -30.15 5.07 5.45
CA PHE A 274 -30.59 6.09 6.40
C PHE A 274 -30.44 5.65 7.86
N VAL A 275 -30.89 4.43 8.20
CA VAL A 275 -30.79 3.89 9.56
C VAL A 275 -29.32 3.83 10.01
N ASN A 276 -28.43 3.25 9.20
CA ASN A 276 -27.00 3.19 9.53
C ASN A 276 -26.35 4.59 9.65
N LEU A 277 -26.71 5.53 8.77
CA LEU A 277 -26.20 6.90 8.82
C LEU A 277 -26.67 7.66 10.07
N MET A 278 -27.88 7.39 10.56
CA MET A 278 -28.40 7.99 11.80
C MET A 278 -27.61 7.54 13.04
N TYR A 279 -27.17 6.28 13.09
CA TYR A 279 -26.30 5.76 14.16
C TYR A 279 -24.87 6.35 14.09
N SER A 280 -24.29 6.48 12.90
CA SER A 280 -22.87 6.81 12.73
C SER A 280 -22.51 8.31 12.83
N LEU A 281 -23.46 9.19 13.18
CA LEU A 281 -23.19 10.62 13.33
C LEU A 281 -22.58 10.93 14.72
N PRO A 282 -21.42 11.60 14.80
CA PRO A 282 -20.82 12.01 16.07
C PRO A 282 -21.59 13.19 16.70
N ASN A 283 -21.31 13.47 17.98
CA ASN A 283 -21.87 14.64 18.67
C ASN A 283 -21.45 15.95 18.00
N SER A 284 -22.33 16.95 18.07
CA SER A 284 -21.99 18.34 17.72
C SER A 284 -20.98 18.92 18.72
N ARG A 285 -20.08 19.79 18.25
CA ARG A 285 -19.12 20.50 19.12
C ARG A 285 -19.79 21.30 20.24
N VAL A 286 -21.04 21.72 20.04
CA VAL A 286 -21.84 22.39 21.08
C VAL A 286 -22.28 21.41 22.16
N GLN A 287 -22.71 20.20 21.77
CA GLN A 287 -23.13 19.13 22.69
C GLN A 287 -21.95 18.61 23.52
N GLU A 288 -20.76 18.47 22.93
CA GLU A 288 -19.52 18.13 23.65
C GLU A 288 -19.16 19.17 24.72
N ALA A 289 -19.20 20.47 24.38
CA ALA A 289 -18.88 21.55 25.31
C ALA A 289 -19.95 21.75 26.41
N GLU A 290 -21.21 21.47 26.07
CA GLU A 290 -22.34 21.41 27.01
C GLU A 290 -22.15 20.25 28.00
N ALA A 291 -21.80 19.06 27.52
CA ALA A 291 -21.52 17.89 28.36
C ALA A 291 -20.22 18.01 29.18
N ASP A 292 -19.17 18.68 28.67
CA ASP A 292 -17.98 19.05 29.46
C ASP A 292 -18.38 19.87 30.69
N ARG A 293 -19.19 20.92 30.48
CA ARG A 293 -19.64 21.81 31.55
C ARG A 293 -20.48 21.08 32.57
N MET A 294 -21.54 20.39 32.14
CA MET A 294 -22.45 19.71 33.06
C MET A 294 -21.78 18.53 33.78
N GLY A 295 -20.92 17.77 33.10
CA GLY A 295 -20.17 16.68 33.71
C GLY A 295 -19.20 17.15 34.80
N LEU A 296 -18.51 18.27 34.56
CA LEU A 296 -17.62 18.88 35.57
C LEU A 296 -18.41 19.42 36.77
N MET A 297 -19.59 20.04 36.57
CA MET A 297 -20.43 20.48 37.68
C MET A 297 -21.03 19.31 38.47
N LEU A 298 -21.52 18.28 37.78
CA LEU A 298 -22.08 17.06 38.41
C LEU A 298 -21.02 16.33 39.25
N MET A 299 -19.80 16.24 38.74
CA MET A 299 -18.64 15.70 39.45
C MET A 299 -18.34 16.48 40.74
N SER A 300 -18.29 17.82 40.67
CA SER A 300 -18.10 18.68 41.85
C SER A 300 -19.26 18.60 42.86
N GLU A 301 -20.50 18.60 42.40
CA GLU A 301 -21.68 18.46 43.27
C GLU A 301 -21.68 17.12 44.02
N SER A 302 -21.13 16.06 43.38
CA SER A 302 -20.98 14.71 43.94
C SER A 302 -19.71 14.52 44.80
N CYS A 303 -19.08 15.62 45.25
CA CYS A 303 -17.88 15.66 46.08
C CYS A 303 -16.60 15.03 45.49
N TYR A 304 -16.42 15.04 44.16
CA TYR A 304 -15.15 14.66 43.51
C TYR A 304 -14.29 15.87 43.15
N ASN A 305 -12.96 15.70 43.04
CA ASN A 305 -12.05 16.82 42.77
C ASN A 305 -12.02 17.20 41.27
N PRO A 306 -12.51 18.39 40.85
CA PRO A 306 -12.59 18.77 39.44
C PRO A 306 -11.24 18.89 38.74
N ASP A 307 -10.12 19.10 39.45
CA ASP A 307 -8.76 19.08 38.88
C ASP A 307 -8.43 17.74 38.19
N ALA A 308 -9.02 16.63 38.64
CA ALA A 308 -8.77 15.33 38.05
C ALA A 308 -9.29 15.24 36.60
N ALA A 309 -10.27 16.06 36.20
CA ALA A 309 -10.70 16.17 34.82
C ALA A 309 -9.58 16.73 33.91
N LEU A 310 -8.79 17.70 34.38
CA LEU A 310 -7.61 18.18 33.64
C LEU A 310 -6.54 17.08 33.53
N GLN A 311 -6.29 16.35 34.62
CA GLN A 311 -5.29 15.28 34.66
C GLN A 311 -5.68 14.10 33.76
N LEU A 312 -6.97 13.78 33.69
CA LEU A 312 -7.54 12.80 32.76
C LEU A 312 -7.29 13.22 31.30
N TRP A 313 -7.61 14.47 30.92
CA TRP A 313 -7.34 14.99 29.57
C TRP A 313 -5.84 15.14 29.25
N GLU A 314 -4.97 15.31 30.26
CA GLU A 314 -3.52 15.20 30.10
C GLU A 314 -3.06 13.76 29.86
N ASN A 315 -3.63 12.77 30.57
CA ASN A 315 -3.36 11.35 30.34
C ASN A 315 -3.82 10.92 28.93
N MET A 316 -5.04 11.31 28.52
CA MET A 316 -5.56 11.07 27.16
C MET A 316 -4.63 11.62 26.08
N ARG A 317 -4.25 12.92 26.13
CA ARG A 317 -3.32 13.53 25.14
C ARG A 317 -1.93 12.90 25.11
N ARG A 318 -1.52 12.17 26.15
CA ARG A 318 -0.27 11.38 26.15
C ARG A 318 -0.45 10.05 25.41
N MET A 319 -1.60 9.40 25.55
CA MET A 319 -1.94 8.10 24.96
C MET A 319 -2.56 8.17 23.54
N GLU A 320 -3.10 9.33 23.12
CA GLU A 320 -3.69 9.59 21.79
C GLU A 320 -2.79 9.19 20.60
N LYS A 321 -1.46 9.09 20.82
CA LYS A 321 -0.46 8.64 19.82
C LYS A 321 -0.45 7.11 19.60
N GLN A 322 -1.21 6.35 20.40
CA GLN A 322 -1.26 4.89 20.42
C GLN A 322 -2.70 4.36 20.58
N ALA A 323 -3.71 5.23 20.52
CA ALA A 323 -5.11 4.86 20.71
C ALA A 323 -5.76 4.36 19.40
N PRO A 324 -6.69 3.38 19.45
CA PRO A 324 -7.43 2.91 18.29
C PRO A 324 -8.39 3.98 17.73
N PRO A 325 -8.65 3.99 16.41
CA PRO A 325 -9.37 5.08 15.75
C PRO A 325 -10.83 5.23 16.19
N GLN A 326 -11.50 4.19 16.70
CA GLN A 326 -12.88 4.31 17.18
C GLN A 326 -13.04 5.35 18.30
N PHE A 327 -12.12 5.40 19.26
CA PHE A 327 -12.21 6.34 20.40
C PHE A 327 -12.04 7.80 19.96
N ILE A 328 -11.14 8.04 19.00
CA ILE A 328 -10.92 9.36 18.38
C ILE A 328 -12.15 9.79 17.55
N SER A 329 -12.96 8.82 17.09
CA SER A 329 -14.19 9.07 16.33
C SER A 329 -15.43 9.36 17.20
N SER A 330 -15.46 8.96 18.48
CA SER A 330 -16.55 9.34 19.40
C SER A 330 -16.27 10.71 20.05
N HIS A 331 -15.04 10.96 20.51
CA HIS A 331 -14.65 12.23 21.13
C HIS A 331 -13.51 12.91 20.34
N PRO A 332 -13.81 13.78 19.36
CA PRO A 332 -12.78 14.39 18.54
C PRO A 332 -11.90 15.35 19.35
N SER A 333 -10.58 15.18 19.27
CA SER A 333 -9.64 16.00 20.04
C SER A 333 -9.60 17.44 19.54
N HIS A 334 -9.83 18.39 20.45
CA HIS A 334 -9.75 19.82 20.16
C HIS A 334 -8.74 20.49 21.10
N TYR A 335 -7.75 21.17 20.51
CA TYR A 335 -6.59 21.73 21.24
C TYR A 335 -6.99 22.74 22.34
N ASN A 336 -8.20 23.31 22.23
CA ASN A 336 -8.74 24.31 23.14
C ASN A 336 -9.63 23.72 24.25
N ARG A 337 -9.99 22.41 24.21
CA ARG A 337 -10.93 21.80 25.19
C ARG A 337 -10.39 21.87 26.63
N LEU A 338 -9.08 21.65 26.80
CA LEU A 338 -8.38 21.81 28.08
C LEU A 338 -8.24 23.28 28.54
N GLN A 339 -8.38 24.26 27.64
CA GLN A 339 -8.49 25.67 28.05
C GLN A 339 -9.92 25.96 28.54
N ALA A 340 -10.95 25.53 27.82
CA ALA A 340 -12.34 25.69 28.24
C ALA A 340 -12.61 25.03 29.63
N LEU A 341 -12.06 23.85 29.88
CA LEU A 341 -12.16 23.21 31.20
C LEU A 341 -11.47 24.02 32.31
N ARG A 342 -10.31 24.66 32.03
CA ARG A 342 -9.65 25.57 32.99
C ARG A 342 -10.45 26.84 33.26
N GLU A 343 -11.17 27.34 32.25
CA GLU A 343 -12.07 28.50 32.39
C GLU A 343 -13.34 28.14 33.19
N LEU A 344 -13.72 26.85 33.26
CA LEU A 344 -14.84 26.33 34.05
C LEU A 344 -14.46 25.90 35.48
N LEU A 345 -13.18 25.65 35.78
CA LEU A 345 -12.74 25.21 37.12
C LEU A 345 -13.24 26.10 38.27
N PRO A 346 -13.17 27.45 38.22
CA PRO A 346 -13.62 28.28 39.35
C PRO A 346 -15.13 28.18 39.63
N GLU A 347 -15.94 27.84 38.62
CA GLU A 347 -17.37 27.55 38.81
C GLU A 347 -17.56 26.15 39.42
N ALA A 348 -16.75 25.18 39.02
CA ALA A 348 -16.77 23.81 39.55
C ALA A 348 -16.27 23.73 41.00
N GLU A 349 -15.23 24.49 41.36
CA GLU A 349 -14.77 24.68 42.75
C GLU A 349 -15.88 25.32 43.59
N GLY A 350 -16.52 26.38 43.08
CA GLY A 350 -17.67 27.02 43.73
C GLY A 350 -18.85 26.08 43.96
N ARG A 351 -19.10 25.11 43.06
CA ARG A 351 -20.11 24.05 43.26
C ARG A 351 -19.69 23.02 44.31
N LEU A 352 -18.42 22.64 44.34
CA LEU A 352 -17.86 21.69 45.32
C LEU A 352 -17.98 22.25 46.75
N ASP A 353 -17.61 23.52 46.94
CA ASP A 353 -17.75 24.21 48.23
C ASP A 353 -19.22 24.42 48.62
N ALA A 354 -20.07 24.87 47.68
CA ALA A 354 -21.50 25.07 47.93
C ALA A 354 -22.26 23.77 48.27
N SER A 355 -21.75 22.62 47.83
CA SER A 355 -22.30 21.29 48.14
C SER A 355 -21.86 20.76 49.52
N GLY A 356 -21.04 21.52 50.27
CA GLY A 356 -20.56 21.15 51.61
C GLY A 356 -19.35 20.21 51.61
N CYS A 357 -18.85 19.80 50.44
CA CYS A 357 -17.76 18.86 50.28
C CYS A 357 -16.40 19.39 50.79
N GLY A 358 -16.23 20.71 50.87
CA GLY A 358 -14.99 21.37 51.30
C GLY A 358 -14.52 21.02 52.72
N PHE A 359 -15.39 20.52 53.60
CA PHE A 359 -15.00 20.12 54.95
C PHE A 359 -14.20 18.80 54.98
N THR A 360 -14.44 17.86 54.06
CA THR A 360 -13.73 16.57 54.03
C THR A 360 -12.41 16.62 53.26
N SER A 361 -12.29 17.49 52.25
CA SER A 361 -11.07 17.61 51.43
C SER A 361 -9.85 18.08 52.25
N GLN A 362 -10.04 19.02 53.19
CA GLN A 362 -8.97 19.53 54.06
C GLN A 362 -8.36 18.45 54.97
N TYR A 363 -9.17 17.53 55.49
CA TYR A 363 -8.66 16.39 56.27
C TYR A 363 -8.04 15.30 55.39
N TYR A 364 -8.53 15.10 54.16
CA TYR A 364 -8.04 14.07 53.26
C TYR A 364 -6.57 14.26 52.88
N GLN A 365 -6.15 15.47 52.51
CA GLN A 365 -4.74 15.76 52.17
C GLN A 365 -3.79 15.51 53.36
N GLY A 366 -4.21 15.87 54.58
CA GLY A 366 -3.47 15.57 55.80
C GLY A 366 -3.37 14.06 56.11
N PHE A 367 -4.46 13.32 55.88
CA PHE A 367 -4.50 11.88 56.12
C PHE A 367 -3.69 11.07 55.09
N GLN A 368 -3.73 11.47 53.81
CA GLN A 368 -2.93 10.88 52.74
C GLN A 368 -1.43 11.07 53.02
N SER A 369 -1.04 12.31 53.38
CA SER A 369 0.33 12.64 53.81
C SER A 369 0.78 11.86 55.06
N ALA A 370 -0.14 11.44 55.92
CA ALA A 370 0.16 10.60 57.08
C ALA A 370 0.30 9.11 56.69
N TYR A 371 -0.57 8.60 55.80
CA TYR A 371 -0.55 7.21 55.35
C TYR A 371 0.77 6.86 54.67
N ASP A 372 1.23 7.70 53.73
CA ASP A 372 2.51 7.52 53.01
C ASP A 372 3.72 7.52 53.95
N ASN A 373 3.64 8.20 55.11
CA ASN A 373 4.70 8.20 56.13
C ASN A 373 4.71 6.96 57.04
N THR A 374 3.66 6.13 57.05
CA THR A 374 3.56 4.99 58.00
C THR A 374 4.23 3.70 57.55
N ASN A 375 4.68 3.60 56.29
CA ASN A 375 5.09 2.32 55.68
C ASN A 375 6.61 2.20 55.41
N CYS A 376 7.43 2.84 56.24
CA CYS A 376 8.90 2.86 56.10
C CYS A 376 9.61 2.03 57.19
N LEU A 377 10.19 0.88 56.79
CA LEU A 377 11.31 0.27 57.54
C LEU A 377 12.58 1.13 57.34
N PRO A 378 13.51 1.14 58.31
CA PRO A 378 14.57 2.15 58.36
C PRO A 378 15.70 1.90 57.36
N VAL A 379 15.72 2.70 56.28
CA VAL A 379 16.95 3.06 55.57
C VAL A 379 17.18 4.55 55.79
N PHE A 380 18.43 4.94 56.04
CA PHE A 380 18.86 6.27 56.45
C PHE A 380 18.27 7.40 55.59
N ALA A 381 17.28 8.11 56.14
CA ALA A 381 16.89 9.43 55.66
C ALA A 381 17.92 10.48 56.12
N SER A 382 19.08 10.49 55.46
CA SER A 382 19.84 11.73 55.27
C SER A 382 19.00 12.73 54.45
N GLU A 383 19.50 13.96 54.28
CA GLU A 383 18.98 14.91 53.28
C GLU A 383 19.28 14.45 51.84
N ASN A 384 18.82 13.26 51.47
CA ASN A 384 18.78 12.81 50.10
C ASN A 384 17.56 13.42 49.43
N MET A 385 17.70 14.71 49.08
CA MET A 385 17.29 15.11 47.73
C MET A 385 18.12 14.27 46.75
N SER A 386 17.67 13.04 46.48
CA SER A 386 18.01 12.37 45.23
C SER A 386 17.33 13.18 44.14
N LEU A 387 18.01 14.24 43.69
CA LEU A 387 17.59 15.07 42.58
C LEU A 387 17.17 14.16 41.43
N SER A 388 16.11 14.52 40.72
CA SER A 388 15.69 13.85 39.49
C SER A 388 16.93 13.49 38.67
N ILE A 389 17.14 12.19 38.40
CA ILE A 389 18.40 11.64 37.83
C ILE A 389 18.92 12.63 36.79
N PRO A 390 20.10 13.26 37.01
CA PRO A 390 20.52 14.38 36.19
C PRO A 390 20.47 14.00 34.71
N GLY A 391 19.48 14.56 34.00
CA GLY A 391 19.31 14.31 32.58
C GLY A 391 20.65 14.57 31.90
N PRO A 392 21.18 13.64 31.10
CA PRO A 392 22.60 13.61 30.74
C PRO A 392 23.04 14.99 30.27
N SER A 393 24.11 15.54 30.86
CA SER A 393 24.37 16.99 30.86
C SER A 393 24.60 17.62 29.48
N GLN A 394 24.72 16.80 28.43
CA GLN A 394 24.83 17.15 27.02
C GLN A 394 23.51 16.96 26.22
N ALA A 395 22.40 16.55 26.84
CA ALA A 395 21.14 16.20 26.16
C ALA A 395 20.51 17.36 25.37
N GLY A 396 20.88 18.61 25.67
CA GLY A 396 20.47 19.80 24.92
C GLY A 396 21.25 20.03 23.60
N LEU A 397 22.25 19.20 23.27
CA LEU A 397 23.03 19.34 22.03
C LEU A 397 22.20 19.04 20.77
N PHE A 398 21.23 18.14 20.88
CA PHE A 398 20.27 17.82 19.82
C PHE A 398 18.88 18.36 20.15
N LYS A 399 18.01 18.46 19.13
CA LYS A 399 16.61 18.86 19.33
C LYS A 399 15.87 17.78 20.14
N PRO A 400 14.91 18.15 21.01
CA PRO A 400 14.14 17.18 21.78
C PRO A 400 13.37 16.23 20.83
N GLY A 401 13.58 14.92 21.02
CA GLY A 401 13.02 13.88 20.14
C GLY A 401 14.02 13.24 19.16
N TYR A 402 15.31 13.57 19.24
CA TYR A 402 16.37 12.72 18.68
C TYR A 402 16.80 11.69 19.74
N GLN A 403 17.12 10.47 19.32
CA GLN A 403 17.67 9.39 20.14
C GLN A 403 18.96 8.89 19.49
N SER A 404 20.02 8.68 20.27
CA SER A 404 21.24 8.02 19.83
C SER A 404 21.28 6.59 20.37
N HIS A 405 21.81 5.66 19.57
CA HIS A 405 22.11 4.29 19.95
C HIS A 405 23.53 3.99 19.50
N ASP A 406 24.43 3.84 20.45
CA ASP A 406 25.87 3.76 20.23
C ASP A 406 26.35 2.31 20.43
N ALA A 407 27.42 1.88 19.74
CA ALA A 407 27.86 0.48 19.73
C ALA A 407 28.13 -0.11 21.13
N GLU A 408 28.63 0.71 22.06
CA GLU A 408 28.92 0.33 23.45
C GLU A 408 27.65 -0.06 24.23
N ASP A 409 26.49 0.52 23.91
CA ASP A 409 25.17 0.12 24.45
C ASP A 409 24.61 -1.16 23.77
N GLY A 410 25.43 -1.91 23.04
CA GLY A 410 25.01 -3.08 22.28
C GLY A 410 24.10 -2.76 21.09
N ALA A 411 24.17 -1.53 20.53
CA ALA A 411 23.34 -1.13 19.39
C ALA A 411 23.51 -2.07 18.17
N VAL A 412 24.73 -2.59 17.94
CA VAL A 412 25.01 -3.56 16.85
C VAL A 412 24.21 -4.87 17.04
N ILE A 413 24.05 -5.35 18.27
CA ILE A 413 23.26 -6.56 18.54
C ILE A 413 21.77 -6.29 18.30
N ARG A 414 21.25 -5.13 18.72
CA ARG A 414 19.88 -4.70 18.41
C ARG A 414 19.63 -4.55 16.90
N ASN A 415 20.63 -4.08 16.15
CA ASN A 415 20.58 -4.03 14.69
C ASN A 415 20.48 -5.43 14.06
N ILE A 416 21.28 -6.39 14.55
CA ILE A 416 21.26 -7.79 14.12
C ILE A 416 19.90 -8.43 14.43
N GLU A 417 19.37 -8.24 15.64
CA GLU A 417 18.07 -8.76 16.08
C GLU A 417 16.92 -8.27 15.19
N ALA A 418 16.88 -6.96 14.88
CA ALA A 418 15.89 -6.38 13.98
C ALA A 418 15.97 -6.95 12.54
N CYS A 419 17.18 -7.22 12.05
CA CYS A 419 17.38 -7.85 10.73
C CYS A 419 16.98 -9.34 10.74
N ARG A 420 17.29 -10.05 11.83
CA ARG A 420 16.94 -11.46 12.04
C ARG A 420 15.42 -11.66 12.10
N ALA A 421 14.68 -10.77 12.77
CA ALA A 421 13.21 -10.84 12.82
C ALA A 421 12.57 -10.74 11.42
N ILE A 422 13.09 -9.87 10.55
CA ILE A 422 12.66 -9.80 9.14
C ILE A 422 13.04 -11.08 8.39
N SER A 423 14.27 -11.55 8.56
CA SER A 423 14.74 -12.78 7.92
C SER A 423 13.85 -13.97 8.27
N GLN A 424 13.55 -14.19 9.54
CA GLN A 424 12.66 -15.27 10.02
C GLN A 424 11.21 -15.14 9.52
N THR A 425 10.71 -13.91 9.33
CA THR A 425 9.38 -13.65 8.75
C THR A 425 9.27 -14.17 7.31
N VAL A 426 10.36 -14.04 6.54
CA VAL A 426 10.49 -14.44 5.13
C VAL A 426 10.97 -15.88 4.95
N GLN A 427 11.78 -16.40 5.88
CA GLN A 427 12.45 -17.71 5.78
C GLN A 427 11.47 -18.85 5.47
N SER A 428 10.31 -18.87 6.14
CA SER A 428 9.24 -19.87 5.92
C SER A 428 8.44 -19.68 4.61
N SER A 429 8.91 -18.81 3.71
CA SER A 429 8.42 -18.65 2.33
C SER A 429 9.47 -19.08 1.27
N LEU A 430 10.61 -19.64 1.67
CA LEU A 430 11.67 -20.05 0.76
C LEU A 430 11.39 -21.42 0.11
N GLY A 431 11.53 -21.51 -1.22
CA GLY A 431 11.44 -22.75 -1.99
C GLY A 431 10.01 -23.22 -2.32
N PRO A 432 9.85 -24.34 -3.05
CA PRO A 432 8.56 -24.80 -3.58
C PRO A 432 7.49 -25.12 -2.53
N HIS A 433 7.89 -25.45 -1.29
CA HIS A 433 6.98 -25.62 -0.13
C HIS A 433 6.92 -24.39 0.78
N GLY A 434 7.40 -23.24 0.31
CA GLY A 434 7.32 -21.96 0.97
C GLY A 434 5.87 -21.53 1.23
N ARG A 435 5.56 -21.13 2.46
CA ARG A 435 4.20 -20.78 2.89
C ARG A 435 3.88 -19.34 2.56
N ASN A 436 3.03 -19.12 1.55
CA ASN A 436 2.48 -17.81 1.20
C ASN A 436 1.99 -17.03 2.42
N LYS A 437 2.36 -15.75 2.49
CA LYS A 437 1.95 -14.81 3.55
C LYS A 437 0.74 -14.00 3.08
N ILE A 438 -0.17 -13.72 4.00
CA ILE A 438 -1.24 -12.73 3.82
C ILE A 438 -0.74 -11.41 4.41
N VAL A 439 -0.53 -10.41 3.57
CA VAL A 439 -0.18 -9.05 4.00
C VAL A 439 -1.38 -8.14 3.74
N ILE A 440 -1.85 -7.44 4.77
CA ILE A 440 -2.94 -6.47 4.66
C ILE A 440 -2.32 -5.09 4.85
N ASN A 441 -2.26 -4.30 3.78
CA ASN A 441 -1.67 -2.96 3.81
C ASN A 441 -2.65 -1.95 4.46
N HIS A 442 -2.18 -0.76 4.84
CA HIS A 442 -2.95 0.31 5.51
C HIS A 442 -4.23 0.76 4.76
N LEU A 443 -4.34 0.46 3.46
CA LEU A 443 -5.54 0.67 2.63
C LEU A 443 -6.54 -0.52 2.67
N GLN A 444 -6.38 -1.46 3.62
CA GLN A 444 -7.11 -2.72 3.74
C GLN A 444 -7.03 -3.65 2.50
N LYS A 445 -6.15 -3.36 1.54
CA LYS A 445 -5.89 -4.27 0.43
C LYS A 445 -5.12 -5.50 0.94
N MET A 446 -5.69 -6.68 0.70
CA MET A 446 -5.04 -7.96 0.90
C MET A 446 -4.10 -8.29 -0.25
N PHE A 447 -2.91 -8.79 0.08
CA PHE A 447 -1.97 -9.45 -0.81
C PHE A 447 -1.68 -10.86 -0.28
N LEU A 448 -1.56 -11.82 -1.19
CA LEU A 448 -1.13 -13.19 -0.92
C LEU A 448 0.10 -13.45 -1.79
N THR A 449 1.24 -13.85 -1.20
CA THR A 449 2.47 -14.19 -1.94
C THR A 449 3.54 -14.89 -1.09
N SER A 450 4.50 -15.56 -1.73
CA SER A 450 5.75 -16.09 -1.15
C SER A 450 6.96 -15.17 -1.34
N ASP A 451 6.92 -14.19 -2.26
CA ASP A 451 8.05 -13.32 -2.59
C ASP A 451 8.39 -12.29 -1.48
N ALA A 452 9.64 -12.32 -1.02
CA ALA A 452 10.20 -11.40 -0.05
C ALA A 452 10.16 -9.93 -0.50
N ALA A 453 10.43 -9.63 -1.77
CA ALA A 453 10.48 -8.24 -2.23
C ALA A 453 9.10 -7.58 -2.15
N THR A 454 8.04 -8.32 -2.46
CA THR A 454 6.65 -7.91 -2.33
C THR A 454 6.18 -7.89 -0.87
N ILE A 455 6.48 -8.93 -0.07
CA ILE A 455 6.17 -8.95 1.36
C ILE A 455 6.78 -7.73 2.07
N LEU A 456 8.06 -7.43 1.84
CA LEU A 456 8.79 -6.35 2.48
C LEU A 456 8.54 -4.96 1.87
N ARG A 457 7.85 -4.90 0.72
CA ARG A 457 7.34 -3.66 0.11
C ARG A 457 6.01 -3.22 0.69
N GLU A 458 5.15 -4.17 1.06
CA GLU A 458 3.83 -3.92 1.65
C GLU A 458 3.86 -3.86 3.20
N LEU A 459 5.00 -4.18 3.84
CA LEU A 459 5.22 -4.06 5.29
C LEU A 459 5.93 -2.74 5.68
N ASP A 460 5.40 -2.04 6.69
CA ASP A 460 5.96 -0.79 7.23
C ASP A 460 7.24 -1.01 8.07
N VAL A 461 8.38 -1.24 7.42
CA VAL A 461 9.68 -1.44 8.09
C VAL A 461 10.25 -0.12 8.63
N VAL A 462 10.13 0.07 9.94
CA VAL A 462 10.58 1.27 10.67
C VAL A 462 12.09 1.29 10.97
N HIS A 463 12.69 0.13 11.30
CA HIS A 463 14.05 0.08 11.83
C HIS A 463 15.13 0.33 10.74
N PRO A 464 16.10 1.26 10.93
CA PRO A 464 17.03 1.65 9.86
C PRO A 464 17.90 0.51 9.29
N ALA A 465 18.50 -0.33 10.14
CA ALA A 465 19.35 -1.44 9.69
C ALA A 465 18.57 -2.46 8.84
N ALA A 466 17.42 -2.91 9.35
CA ALA A 466 16.45 -3.74 8.65
C ALA A 466 16.04 -3.17 7.27
N LYS A 467 15.89 -1.85 7.16
CA LYS A 467 15.55 -1.19 5.89
C LYS A 467 16.65 -1.32 4.81
N LEU A 468 17.91 -1.52 5.19
CA LEU A 468 18.99 -1.82 4.24
C LEU A 468 18.80 -3.19 3.57
N LEU A 469 18.34 -4.20 4.32
CA LEU A 469 18.01 -5.53 3.78
C LEU A 469 16.81 -5.44 2.83
N VAL A 470 15.78 -4.67 3.17
CA VAL A 470 14.63 -4.42 2.27
C VAL A 470 15.10 -3.77 0.95
N MET A 471 15.98 -2.78 1.02
CA MET A 471 16.55 -2.13 -0.18
C MET A 471 17.38 -3.12 -1.03
N ALA A 472 18.16 -4.01 -0.41
CA ALA A 472 18.92 -5.03 -1.14
C ALA A 472 18.00 -6.04 -1.87
N SER A 473 16.91 -6.47 -1.23
CA SER A 473 15.90 -7.36 -1.86
C SER A 473 15.18 -6.66 -3.02
N GLN A 474 14.80 -5.39 -2.87
CA GLN A 474 14.21 -4.59 -3.94
C GLN A 474 15.18 -4.31 -5.09
N GLN A 475 16.49 -4.23 -4.82
CA GLN A 475 17.51 -4.10 -5.85
C GLN A 475 17.65 -5.39 -6.67
N GLN A 476 17.72 -6.55 -6.01
CA GLN A 476 17.74 -7.88 -6.65
C GLN A 476 16.53 -8.09 -7.57
N ASP A 477 15.33 -7.78 -7.08
CA ASP A 477 14.07 -7.75 -7.84
C ASP A 477 14.20 -6.90 -9.12
N SER A 478 14.64 -5.64 -9.00
CA SER A 478 14.75 -4.74 -10.16
C SER A 478 15.78 -5.16 -11.23
N GLU A 479 16.85 -5.84 -10.84
CA GLU A 479 17.95 -6.23 -11.75
C GLU A 479 17.79 -7.63 -12.34
N MET A 480 17.39 -8.62 -11.53
CA MET A 480 17.27 -10.04 -11.89
C MET A 480 15.84 -10.58 -11.82
N GLY A 481 15.00 -10.05 -10.93
CA GLY A 481 13.61 -10.51 -10.72
C GLY A 481 13.47 -11.90 -10.08
N ASP A 482 14.52 -12.36 -9.39
CA ASP A 482 14.59 -13.69 -8.79
C ASP A 482 15.58 -13.70 -7.59
N ALA A 483 15.55 -14.75 -6.77
CA ALA A 483 16.39 -14.93 -5.58
C ALA A 483 16.23 -13.82 -4.50
N THR A 484 15.10 -13.11 -4.50
CA THR A 484 14.70 -12.11 -3.50
C THR A 484 14.68 -12.69 -2.07
N ASN A 485 14.19 -13.93 -1.93
CA ASN A 485 14.16 -14.68 -0.67
C ASN A 485 15.59 -15.05 -0.21
N LEU A 486 16.46 -15.50 -1.13
CA LEU A 486 17.86 -15.84 -0.85
C LEU A 486 18.62 -14.65 -0.25
N VAL A 487 18.43 -13.44 -0.80
CA VAL A 487 19.08 -12.21 -0.28
C VAL A 487 18.75 -11.97 1.19
N ILE A 488 17.47 -12.10 1.57
CA ILE A 488 16.99 -11.81 2.93
C ILE A 488 17.36 -12.92 3.93
N VAL A 489 17.29 -14.18 3.51
CA VAL A 489 17.63 -15.32 4.38
C VAL A 489 19.14 -15.38 4.62
N PHE A 490 19.96 -15.26 3.57
CA PHE A 490 21.42 -15.30 3.71
C PHE A 490 21.98 -14.07 4.45
N ALA A 491 21.47 -12.85 4.19
CA ALA A 491 21.88 -11.67 4.96
C ALA A 491 21.51 -11.77 6.46
N GLY A 492 20.37 -12.38 6.78
CA GLY A 492 19.95 -12.63 8.16
C GLY A 492 20.86 -13.64 8.87
N GLU A 493 21.21 -14.74 8.21
CA GLU A 493 22.12 -15.74 8.79
C GLU A 493 23.55 -15.19 8.93
N LEU A 494 24.06 -14.44 7.96
CA LEU A 494 25.35 -13.74 8.08
C LEU A 494 25.40 -12.82 9.31
N LEU A 495 24.32 -12.08 9.59
CA LEU A 495 24.24 -11.23 10.78
C LEU A 495 24.15 -12.04 12.10
N LYS A 496 23.44 -13.17 12.09
CA LYS A 496 23.39 -14.13 13.22
C LYS A 496 24.74 -14.79 13.49
N LYS A 497 25.46 -15.21 12.45
CA LYS A 497 26.84 -15.75 12.54
C LYS A 497 27.85 -14.67 12.97
N ALA A 498 27.64 -13.41 12.59
CA ALA A 498 28.42 -12.29 13.11
C ALA A 498 28.16 -12.02 14.60
N GLU A 499 26.95 -12.26 15.10
CA GLU A 499 26.63 -12.16 16.54
C GLU A 499 27.50 -13.11 17.39
N GLU A 500 27.73 -14.34 16.90
CA GLU A 500 28.64 -15.32 17.54
C GLU A 500 30.09 -14.78 17.60
N LEU A 501 30.58 -14.17 16.52
CA LEU A 501 31.92 -13.57 16.45
C LEU A 501 32.07 -12.36 17.40
N LEU A 502 31.05 -11.50 17.47
CA LEU A 502 31.02 -10.35 18.40
C LEU A 502 31.02 -10.82 19.86
N ARG A 503 30.25 -11.88 20.19
CA ARG A 503 30.25 -12.50 21.53
C ARG A 503 31.59 -13.16 21.89
N MET A 504 32.37 -13.61 20.92
CA MET A 504 33.77 -14.06 21.10
C MET A 504 34.78 -12.89 21.18
N GLY A 505 34.35 -11.64 21.04
CA GLY A 505 35.20 -10.45 21.16
C GLY A 505 35.93 -10.02 19.88
N LEU A 506 35.56 -10.53 18.71
CA LEU A 506 36.03 -9.97 17.44
C LEU A 506 35.38 -8.60 17.19
N LYS A 507 36.10 -7.70 16.53
CA LYS A 507 35.58 -6.36 16.18
C LYS A 507 34.79 -6.40 14.88
N THR A 508 33.79 -5.52 14.76
CA THR A 508 33.01 -5.28 13.53
C THR A 508 33.91 -5.09 12.31
N SER A 509 34.99 -4.33 12.44
CA SER A 509 36.02 -4.10 11.41
C SER A 509 36.63 -5.39 10.83
N ASP A 510 36.79 -6.41 11.66
CA ASP A 510 37.56 -7.61 11.32
C ASP A 510 36.63 -8.66 10.69
N ILE A 511 35.39 -8.71 11.17
CA ILE A 511 34.28 -9.48 10.58
C ILE A 511 33.98 -8.96 9.17
N VAL A 512 33.84 -7.64 8.99
CA VAL A 512 33.55 -7.01 7.69
C VAL A 512 34.67 -7.27 6.66
N GLN A 513 35.95 -7.28 7.10
CA GLN A 513 37.08 -7.66 6.25
C GLN A 513 37.13 -9.17 5.93
N GLY A 514 36.72 -10.02 6.86
CA GLY A 514 36.60 -11.47 6.65
C GLY A 514 35.52 -11.80 5.62
N TYR A 515 34.32 -11.21 5.77
CA TYR A 515 33.21 -11.40 4.83
C TYR A 515 33.52 -10.83 3.43
N GLU A 516 34.31 -9.75 3.32
CA GLU A 516 34.78 -9.27 2.01
C GLU A 516 35.72 -10.26 1.31
N LYS A 517 36.67 -10.84 2.04
CA LYS A 517 37.57 -11.89 1.51
C LYS A 517 36.79 -13.15 1.12
N ALA A 518 35.84 -13.56 1.96
CA ALA A 518 34.99 -14.71 1.71
C ALA A 518 34.13 -14.52 0.45
N LEU A 519 33.50 -13.34 0.29
CA LEU A 519 32.72 -12.99 -0.92
C LEU A 519 33.57 -13.05 -2.20
N ILE A 520 34.77 -12.44 -2.19
CA ILE A 520 35.66 -12.41 -3.37
C ILE A 520 36.15 -13.82 -3.75
N PHE A 521 36.22 -14.75 -2.79
CA PHE A 521 36.48 -16.16 -3.06
C PHE A 521 35.22 -16.89 -3.53
N ALA A 522 34.08 -16.71 -2.85
CA ALA A 522 32.79 -17.36 -3.17
C ALA A 522 32.32 -17.06 -4.60
N LEU A 523 32.43 -15.81 -5.06
CA LEU A 523 32.02 -15.43 -6.42
C LEU A 523 32.89 -16.09 -7.51
N LYS A 524 34.16 -16.41 -7.21
CA LYS A 524 35.03 -17.17 -8.13
C LYS A 524 34.72 -18.66 -8.06
N ALA A 525 34.58 -19.19 -6.85
CA ALA A 525 34.23 -20.57 -6.62
C ALA A 525 32.88 -20.94 -7.26
N LEU A 526 31.96 -19.98 -7.42
CA LEU A 526 30.69 -20.12 -8.16
C LEU A 526 30.86 -20.14 -9.69
N GLU A 527 31.84 -19.44 -10.25
CA GLU A 527 32.18 -19.56 -11.69
C GLU A 527 32.78 -20.95 -11.98
N ASP A 528 33.48 -21.55 -11.02
CA ASP A 528 33.98 -22.94 -11.04
C ASP A 528 32.89 -23.99 -10.68
N LEU A 529 31.60 -23.65 -10.80
CA LEU A 529 30.43 -24.54 -10.55
C LEU A 529 29.39 -24.51 -11.69
N GLU A 530 29.73 -23.99 -12.88
CA GLU A 530 28.90 -24.12 -14.10
C GLU A 530 28.76 -25.61 -14.47
N VAL A 531 27.52 -26.10 -14.60
CA VAL A 531 27.22 -27.49 -15.00
C VAL A 531 26.56 -27.54 -16.38
N ASP A 532 25.61 -26.65 -16.64
CA ASP A 532 24.90 -26.56 -17.92
C ASP A 532 24.80 -25.09 -18.36
N ARG A 533 24.48 -24.88 -19.63
CA ARG A 533 24.43 -23.55 -20.26
C ARG A 533 23.51 -23.57 -21.47
N LEU A 534 22.58 -22.62 -21.53
CA LEU A 534 21.68 -22.50 -22.68
C LEU A 534 22.49 -22.19 -23.96
N LYS A 535 22.25 -22.99 -24.99
CA LYS A 535 22.93 -22.94 -26.30
C LYS A 535 22.08 -22.15 -27.29
N GLU A 536 20.78 -22.39 -27.30
CA GLU A 536 19.83 -21.73 -28.20
C GLU A 536 18.62 -21.14 -27.46
N MET A 537 18.70 -19.84 -27.15
CA MET A 537 17.61 -18.98 -26.63
C MET A 537 16.31 -18.91 -27.48
N ARG A 538 16.23 -19.68 -28.57
CA ARG A 538 15.03 -19.84 -29.39
C ARG A 538 14.37 -21.21 -29.29
N SER A 539 15.00 -22.17 -28.60
CA SER A 539 14.35 -23.43 -28.26
C SER A 539 13.38 -23.21 -27.09
N PRO A 540 12.11 -23.62 -27.20
CA PRO A 540 11.18 -23.53 -26.08
C PRO A 540 11.58 -24.48 -24.94
N THR A 541 12.26 -25.60 -25.22
CA THR A 541 12.63 -26.61 -24.21
C THR A 541 13.87 -26.23 -23.40
N GLU A 542 14.87 -25.60 -24.02
CA GLU A 542 16.01 -25.04 -23.27
C GLU A 542 15.54 -23.89 -22.37
N LEU A 543 14.64 -23.03 -22.88
CA LEU A 543 14.10 -21.92 -22.10
C LEU A 543 13.18 -22.41 -20.97
N SER A 544 12.37 -23.45 -21.17
CA SER A 544 11.51 -24.00 -20.12
C SER A 544 12.31 -24.63 -18.98
N LYS A 545 13.44 -25.31 -19.26
CA LYS A 545 14.33 -25.87 -18.23
C LYS A 545 14.84 -24.81 -17.25
N ALA A 546 15.15 -23.61 -17.73
CA ALA A 546 15.61 -22.48 -16.91
C ALA A 546 14.48 -21.64 -16.29
N LEU A 547 13.21 -21.94 -16.61
CA LEU A 547 12.03 -21.26 -16.08
C LEU A 547 11.23 -22.11 -15.10
N SER A 548 11.27 -23.44 -15.22
CA SER A 548 10.54 -24.36 -14.35
C SER A 548 10.91 -24.16 -12.88
N THR A 549 12.20 -24.13 -12.55
CA THR A 549 12.72 -23.95 -11.18
C THR A 549 12.27 -22.62 -10.54
N VAL A 550 12.40 -21.52 -11.29
CA VAL A 550 12.01 -20.17 -10.86
C VAL A 550 10.51 -20.10 -10.55
N ILE A 551 9.67 -20.73 -11.38
CA ILE A 551 8.22 -20.74 -11.20
C ILE A 551 7.80 -21.73 -10.11
N ALA A 552 8.41 -22.92 -10.05
CA ALA A 552 8.18 -23.95 -9.01
C ALA A 552 8.43 -23.39 -7.60
N SER A 553 9.43 -22.51 -7.45
CA SER A 553 9.72 -21.82 -6.18
C SER A 553 8.58 -20.91 -5.68
N LYS A 554 7.58 -20.61 -6.52
CA LYS A 554 6.45 -19.71 -6.19
C LYS A 554 5.06 -20.32 -6.42
N GLN A 555 4.91 -21.25 -7.35
CA GLN A 555 3.64 -21.87 -7.78
C GLN A 555 3.83 -23.36 -8.12
N SER A 556 4.33 -24.12 -7.14
CA SER A 556 4.56 -25.57 -7.23
C SER A 556 3.32 -26.37 -7.61
N GLY A 557 3.51 -27.44 -8.40
CA GLY A 557 2.46 -28.24 -9.00
C GLY A 557 1.84 -27.62 -10.27
N SER A 558 2.45 -26.57 -10.84
CA SER A 558 1.98 -25.94 -12.09
C SER A 558 3.10 -25.39 -13.00
N GLU A 559 4.35 -25.53 -12.56
CA GLU A 559 5.56 -24.98 -13.18
C GLU A 559 5.69 -25.29 -14.67
N ASP A 560 5.53 -26.54 -15.12
CA ASP A 560 5.66 -26.88 -16.54
C ASP A 560 4.66 -26.13 -17.42
N SER A 561 3.40 -26.04 -16.97
CA SER A 561 2.32 -25.37 -17.69
C SER A 561 2.58 -23.87 -17.81
N LEU A 562 3.11 -23.26 -16.75
CA LEU A 562 3.43 -21.84 -16.70
C LEU A 562 4.73 -21.53 -17.46
N ALA A 563 5.78 -22.35 -17.31
CA ALA A 563 7.04 -22.22 -18.03
C ALA A 563 6.85 -22.32 -19.54
N ALA A 564 6.00 -23.25 -20.00
CA ALA A 564 5.63 -23.36 -21.42
C ALA A 564 4.90 -22.10 -21.94
N LEU A 565 3.95 -21.55 -21.17
CA LEU A 565 3.23 -20.31 -21.53
C LEU A 565 4.16 -19.08 -21.55
N VAL A 566 5.07 -18.96 -20.57
CA VAL A 566 6.08 -17.90 -20.54
C VAL A 566 7.04 -18.05 -21.71
N ALA A 567 7.52 -19.26 -22.01
CA ALA A 567 8.39 -19.54 -23.14
C ALA A 567 7.74 -19.17 -24.49
N GLU A 568 6.49 -19.57 -24.75
CA GLU A 568 5.81 -19.17 -26.00
C GLU A 568 5.65 -17.63 -26.09
N ALA A 569 5.27 -16.96 -25.00
CA ALA A 569 5.09 -15.52 -24.97
C ALA A 569 6.41 -14.75 -25.19
N VAL A 570 7.50 -15.23 -24.60
CA VAL A 570 8.86 -14.70 -24.78
C VAL A 570 9.33 -14.89 -26.22
N LEU A 571 9.20 -16.10 -26.77
CA LEU A 571 9.63 -16.42 -28.14
C LEU A 571 8.86 -15.60 -29.20
N ALA A 572 7.58 -15.30 -28.96
CA ALA A 572 6.77 -14.42 -29.81
C ALA A 572 7.23 -12.95 -29.81
N VAL A 573 8.02 -12.54 -28.82
CA VAL A 573 8.50 -11.15 -28.60
C VAL A 573 10.00 -11.00 -28.89
N LEU A 574 10.77 -12.09 -28.84
CA LEU A 574 12.24 -12.07 -28.78
C LEU A 574 12.87 -11.40 -30.03
N PRO A 575 13.58 -10.26 -29.87
CA PRO A 575 14.15 -9.54 -30.99
C PRO A 575 15.32 -10.28 -31.66
N LYS A 576 15.72 -9.83 -32.87
CA LYS A 576 16.84 -10.43 -33.63
C LYS A 576 18.17 -10.42 -32.85
N ASN A 577 18.37 -9.43 -31.96
CA ASN A 577 19.45 -9.39 -30.97
C ASN A 577 18.85 -9.56 -29.56
N PRO A 578 19.06 -10.71 -28.88
CA PRO A 578 18.46 -10.99 -27.57
C PRO A 578 18.78 -9.95 -26.48
N ALA A 579 19.95 -9.31 -26.52
CA ALA A 579 20.38 -8.34 -25.51
C ALA A 579 19.54 -7.04 -25.45
N ASN A 580 18.61 -6.86 -26.39
CA ASN A 580 17.61 -5.76 -26.36
C ASN A 580 16.19 -6.28 -26.07
N PHE A 581 16.08 -7.41 -25.35
CA PHE A 581 14.82 -7.89 -24.81
C PHE A 581 14.28 -6.90 -23.76
N ASN A 582 12.95 -6.77 -23.69
CA ASN A 582 12.29 -5.87 -22.75
C ASN A 582 11.06 -6.56 -22.15
N VAL A 583 11.09 -6.74 -20.82
CA VAL A 583 10.06 -7.39 -19.99
C VAL A 583 8.68 -6.77 -20.23
N ASP A 584 8.64 -5.44 -20.39
CA ASP A 584 7.48 -4.57 -20.68
C ASP A 584 6.69 -4.92 -21.97
N ASN A 585 7.17 -5.90 -22.76
CA ASN A 585 6.54 -6.45 -23.96
C ASN A 585 5.81 -7.79 -23.72
N VAL A 586 6.08 -8.51 -22.63
CA VAL A 586 5.18 -9.58 -22.18
C VAL A 586 4.15 -8.91 -21.25
N ARG A 587 2.88 -9.30 -21.39
CA ARG A 587 1.78 -8.77 -20.58
C ARG A 587 0.98 -9.93 -19.99
N VAL A 588 0.60 -9.82 -18.73
CA VAL A 588 -0.46 -10.63 -18.14
C VAL A 588 -1.82 -9.90 -18.25
N VAL A 589 -2.87 -10.66 -18.56
CA VAL A 589 -4.29 -10.24 -18.42
C VAL A 589 -5.05 -11.33 -17.68
N LYS A 590 -5.52 -10.99 -16.47
CA LYS A 590 -6.26 -11.88 -15.58
C LYS A 590 -7.75 -11.85 -15.91
N ILE A 591 -8.38 -13.00 -16.13
CA ILE A 591 -9.82 -13.15 -16.34
C ILE A 591 -10.33 -14.29 -15.45
N MET A 592 -11.29 -13.99 -14.57
CA MET A 592 -11.75 -14.92 -13.54
C MET A 592 -12.49 -16.15 -14.11
N GLY A 593 -12.64 -17.17 -13.27
CA GLY A 593 -13.22 -18.47 -13.62
C GLY A 593 -12.29 -19.36 -14.45
N GLY A 594 -12.67 -20.63 -14.61
CA GLY A 594 -11.84 -21.66 -15.25
C GLY A 594 -10.70 -22.17 -14.35
N SER A 595 -9.95 -23.16 -14.87
CA SER A 595 -8.68 -23.63 -14.29
C SER A 595 -7.49 -22.92 -14.92
N LEU A 596 -6.32 -22.99 -14.27
CA LEU A 596 -5.08 -22.37 -14.76
C LEU A 596 -4.67 -22.93 -16.14
N GLU A 597 -4.94 -24.20 -16.41
CA GLU A 597 -4.70 -24.90 -17.69
C GLU A 597 -5.46 -24.26 -18.87
N GLN A 598 -6.54 -23.50 -18.61
CA GLN A 598 -7.28 -22.78 -19.65
C GLN A 598 -6.63 -21.44 -20.02
N SER A 599 -5.50 -21.11 -19.41
CA SER A 599 -4.68 -19.95 -19.76
C SER A 599 -4.01 -20.15 -21.11
N ARG A 600 -3.80 -19.05 -21.86
CA ARG A 600 -3.24 -19.13 -23.22
C ARG A 600 -2.47 -17.87 -23.60
N VAL A 601 -1.44 -18.05 -24.43
CA VAL A 601 -0.73 -16.94 -25.06
C VAL A 601 -1.53 -16.37 -26.22
N VAL A 602 -1.53 -15.04 -26.35
CA VAL A 602 -2.07 -14.31 -27.48
C VAL A 602 -0.96 -13.44 -28.07
N LYS A 603 -0.65 -13.67 -29.35
CA LYS A 603 0.34 -12.92 -30.13
C LYS A 603 -0.24 -11.55 -30.49
N GLY A 604 -0.08 -10.60 -29.58
CA GLY A 604 -0.67 -9.27 -29.60
C GLY A 604 -1.18 -8.83 -28.21
N MET A 605 -2.35 -8.18 -28.15
CA MET A 605 -2.92 -7.63 -26.92
C MET A 605 -4.40 -7.98 -26.71
N VAL A 606 -4.76 -8.21 -25.46
CA VAL A 606 -6.14 -8.45 -25.01
C VAL A 606 -6.57 -7.31 -24.08
N PHE A 607 -7.84 -6.90 -24.20
CA PHE A 607 -8.47 -5.88 -23.36
C PHE A 607 -9.77 -6.43 -22.77
N GLY A 608 -9.94 -6.33 -21.45
CA GLY A 608 -11.14 -6.74 -20.72
C GLY A 608 -12.36 -5.86 -20.95
N ARG A 609 -12.64 -5.48 -22.20
CA ARG A 609 -13.71 -4.57 -22.64
C ARG A 609 -14.21 -4.98 -24.03
N GLU A 610 -15.49 -4.82 -24.30
CA GLU A 610 -16.08 -4.90 -25.65
C GLU A 610 -15.84 -3.56 -26.41
N PRO A 611 -15.76 -3.54 -27.76
CA PRO A 611 -15.62 -2.29 -28.53
C PRO A 611 -16.85 -1.39 -28.36
N ASP A 612 -16.64 -0.07 -28.41
CA ASP A 612 -17.72 0.92 -28.29
C ASP A 612 -18.64 0.98 -29.53
N GLY A 613 -18.16 0.46 -30.66
CA GLY A 613 -18.88 0.45 -31.94
C GLY A 613 -19.76 -0.79 -32.15
N GLN A 614 -20.66 -0.70 -33.13
CA GLN A 614 -21.46 -1.84 -33.61
C GLN A 614 -20.59 -2.88 -34.32
N VAL A 615 -19.49 -2.47 -34.94
CA VAL A 615 -18.53 -3.37 -35.59
C VAL A 615 -17.61 -4.00 -34.55
N LYS A 616 -17.79 -5.31 -34.32
CA LYS A 616 -17.07 -6.10 -33.29
C LYS A 616 -15.95 -6.98 -33.83
N LYS A 617 -15.74 -6.99 -35.15
CA LYS A 617 -14.76 -7.82 -35.84
C LYS A 617 -14.22 -7.13 -37.10
N ALA A 618 -12.90 -7.08 -37.24
CA ALA A 618 -12.17 -6.59 -38.40
C ALA A 618 -11.03 -7.57 -38.76
N ARG A 619 -10.72 -7.71 -40.05
CA ARG A 619 -9.65 -8.57 -40.57
C ARG A 619 -8.76 -7.81 -41.54
N LYS A 620 -7.45 -8.05 -41.47
CA LYS A 620 -6.37 -7.38 -42.24
C LYS A 620 -6.62 -5.87 -42.37
N ALA A 621 -6.79 -5.25 -41.22
CA ALA A 621 -7.27 -3.88 -41.07
C ALA A 621 -6.12 -2.89 -40.81
N LYS A 622 -6.20 -1.71 -41.42
CA LYS A 622 -5.41 -0.56 -41.00
C LYS A 622 -5.99 0.05 -39.72
N VAL A 623 -5.09 0.43 -38.81
CA VAL A 623 -5.38 0.93 -37.47
C VAL A 623 -4.82 2.33 -37.28
N GLY A 624 -5.68 3.25 -36.86
CA GLY A 624 -5.32 4.60 -36.46
C GLY A 624 -5.41 4.73 -34.95
N VAL A 625 -4.35 5.25 -34.31
CA VAL A 625 -4.32 5.47 -32.87
C VAL A 625 -4.31 6.96 -32.61
N PHE A 626 -5.32 7.47 -31.89
CA PHE A 626 -5.45 8.88 -31.57
C PHE A 626 -5.29 9.08 -30.07
N SER A 627 -4.45 10.03 -29.64
CA SER A 627 -4.31 10.42 -28.24
C SER A 627 -5.23 11.59 -27.85
N CYS A 628 -5.75 12.32 -28.84
CA CYS A 628 -6.86 13.26 -28.67
C CYS A 628 -8.19 12.51 -28.50
N PRO A 629 -9.23 13.14 -27.90
CA PRO A 629 -10.60 12.64 -28.00
C PRO A 629 -11.07 12.66 -29.46
N ILE A 630 -12.00 11.76 -29.78
CA ILE A 630 -12.64 11.71 -31.10
C ILE A 630 -13.97 12.45 -31.00
N ASP A 631 -13.88 13.76 -31.10
CA ASP A 631 -14.99 14.71 -30.99
C ASP A 631 -14.59 16.03 -31.68
N ILE A 632 -15.49 17.01 -31.73
CA ILE A 632 -15.18 18.36 -32.22
C ILE A 632 -14.14 19.03 -31.33
N SER A 633 -13.14 19.67 -31.96
CA SER A 633 -12.03 20.33 -31.28
C SER A 633 -12.50 21.53 -30.45
N GLN A 634 -12.60 21.36 -29.13
CA GLN A 634 -12.88 22.45 -28.19
C GLN A 634 -11.62 23.31 -27.93
N THR A 635 -11.82 24.58 -27.57
CA THR A 635 -10.74 25.47 -27.14
C THR A 635 -10.39 25.23 -25.67
N GLU A 636 -9.11 25.32 -25.29
CA GLU A 636 -8.66 25.21 -23.90
C GLU A 636 -9.19 26.36 -23.02
N THR A 637 -9.34 27.55 -23.60
CA THR A 637 -10.09 28.67 -23.01
C THR A 637 -11.59 28.49 -23.24
N LYS A 638 -12.42 29.08 -22.36
CA LYS A 638 -13.89 28.93 -22.38
C LYS A 638 -14.52 29.35 -23.73
N GLY A 639 -14.72 28.39 -24.61
CA GLY A 639 -15.37 28.58 -25.90
C GLY A 639 -16.88 28.76 -25.74
N THR A 640 -17.38 29.98 -25.89
CA THR A 640 -18.82 30.28 -25.93
C THR A 640 -19.27 30.49 -27.38
N VAL A 641 -20.16 29.62 -27.87
CA VAL A 641 -20.81 29.81 -29.18
C VAL A 641 -21.69 31.06 -29.12
N LEU A 642 -21.38 32.07 -29.94
CA LEU A 642 -22.12 33.33 -29.99
C LEU A 642 -23.07 33.36 -31.18
N LEU A 643 -24.31 32.91 -30.95
CA LEU A 643 -25.39 32.99 -31.93
C LEU A 643 -26.11 34.34 -31.79
N LYS A 644 -26.21 35.10 -32.88
CA LYS A 644 -26.91 36.40 -32.95
C LYS A 644 -28.24 36.29 -33.71
N ASN A 645 -28.30 35.41 -34.71
CA ASN A 645 -29.47 35.24 -35.58
C ASN A 645 -30.06 33.83 -35.48
N ALA A 646 -31.38 33.70 -35.68
CA ALA A 646 -32.05 32.40 -35.68
C ALA A 646 -31.57 31.46 -36.79
N GLN A 647 -31.11 32.01 -37.93
CA GLN A 647 -30.49 31.22 -38.99
C GLN A 647 -29.14 30.64 -38.55
N GLU A 648 -28.28 31.43 -37.89
CA GLU A 648 -26.99 30.96 -37.37
C GLU A 648 -27.16 29.78 -36.40
N MET A 649 -28.27 29.72 -35.65
CA MET A 649 -28.59 28.59 -34.78
C MET A 649 -28.88 27.30 -35.55
N LEU A 650 -29.62 27.37 -36.66
CA LEU A 650 -29.94 26.21 -37.52
C LEU A 650 -28.71 25.75 -38.32
N ASP A 651 -27.94 26.71 -38.84
CA ASP A 651 -26.75 26.44 -39.63
C ASP A 651 -25.58 25.97 -38.75
N PHE A 652 -25.54 26.35 -37.46
CA PHE A 652 -24.57 25.83 -36.48
C PHE A 652 -24.74 24.32 -36.25
N THR A 653 -25.95 23.86 -35.92
CA THR A 653 -26.20 22.42 -35.66
C THR A 653 -25.87 21.55 -36.88
N LYS A 654 -26.25 21.99 -38.09
CA LYS A 654 -25.91 21.28 -39.33
C LYS A 654 -24.42 21.33 -39.65
N GLY A 655 -23.79 22.49 -39.50
CA GLY A 655 -22.34 22.64 -39.75
C GLY A 655 -21.48 21.84 -38.77
N GLU A 656 -21.98 21.60 -37.55
CA GLU A 656 -21.36 20.71 -36.56
C GLU A 656 -21.46 19.24 -37.00
N GLU A 657 -22.65 18.78 -37.42
CA GLU A 657 -22.88 17.45 -38.01
C GLU A 657 -22.06 17.20 -39.28
N GLU A 658 -22.16 18.09 -40.27
CA GLU A 658 -21.45 18.00 -41.57
C GLU A 658 -19.92 17.99 -41.40
N ARG A 659 -19.39 18.80 -40.47
CA ARG A 659 -17.95 18.82 -40.17
C ARG A 659 -17.48 17.52 -39.53
N LEU A 660 -18.30 16.91 -38.66
CA LEU A 660 -17.96 15.64 -38.04
C LEU A 660 -18.04 14.49 -39.06
N GLU A 661 -19.07 14.47 -39.92
CA GLU A 661 -19.16 13.50 -41.02
C GLU A 661 -17.96 13.62 -41.97
N ALA A 662 -17.56 14.85 -42.33
CA ALA A 662 -16.39 15.09 -43.18
C ALA A 662 -15.09 14.53 -42.58
N ILE A 663 -14.83 14.78 -41.28
CA ILE A 663 -13.64 14.28 -40.59
C ILE A 663 -13.65 12.73 -40.54
N VAL A 664 -14.78 12.10 -40.20
CA VAL A 664 -14.87 10.63 -40.16
C VAL A 664 -14.76 10.03 -41.56
N LYS A 665 -15.24 10.73 -42.59
CA LYS A 665 -15.07 10.34 -44.00
C LYS A 665 -13.59 10.39 -44.43
N GLU A 666 -12.84 11.45 -44.08
CA GLU A 666 -11.39 11.51 -44.33
C GLU A 666 -10.65 10.31 -43.70
N LEU A 667 -11.04 9.92 -42.48
CA LEU A 667 -10.52 8.72 -41.82
C LEU A 667 -10.86 7.45 -42.62
N TYR A 668 -12.11 7.28 -43.05
CA TYR A 668 -12.54 6.12 -43.85
C TYR A 668 -11.83 6.03 -45.21
N ASP A 669 -11.68 7.17 -45.90
CA ASP A 669 -11.08 7.29 -47.24
C ASP A 669 -9.55 7.06 -47.21
N SER A 670 -8.87 7.35 -46.08
CA SER A 670 -7.46 6.92 -45.86
C SER A 670 -7.29 5.39 -45.76
N GLY A 671 -8.40 4.65 -45.60
CA GLY A 671 -8.44 3.19 -45.47
C GLY A 671 -8.48 2.68 -44.03
N LEU A 672 -8.73 3.53 -43.03
CA LEU A 672 -8.92 3.08 -41.64
C LEU A 672 -10.13 2.16 -41.50
N ARG A 673 -9.97 1.05 -40.78
CA ARG A 673 -11.08 0.14 -40.40
C ARG A 673 -11.12 -0.17 -38.91
N VAL A 674 -10.03 0.12 -38.18
CA VAL A 674 -10.00 0.15 -36.71
C VAL A 674 -9.48 1.52 -36.26
N VAL A 675 -10.12 2.09 -35.25
CA VAL A 675 -9.75 3.37 -34.64
C VAL A 675 -9.66 3.19 -33.13
N VAL A 676 -8.50 3.51 -32.57
CA VAL A 676 -8.22 3.44 -31.13
C VAL A 676 -8.23 4.85 -30.56
N ALA A 677 -9.11 5.11 -29.60
CA ALA A 677 -9.22 6.37 -28.91
C ALA A 677 -8.48 6.31 -27.56
N GLY A 678 -7.48 7.15 -27.37
CA GLY A 678 -6.73 7.34 -26.11
C GLY A 678 -7.49 8.16 -25.05
N SER A 679 -8.72 8.55 -25.36
CA SER A 679 -9.57 9.47 -24.58
C SER A 679 -11.05 9.19 -24.89
N THR A 680 -11.94 10.13 -24.62
CA THR A 680 -13.37 10.04 -24.95
C THR A 680 -13.65 10.03 -26.46
N VAL A 681 -14.85 9.57 -26.83
CA VAL A 681 -15.41 9.61 -28.19
C VAL A 681 -16.81 10.19 -28.06
N GLY A 682 -17.13 11.22 -28.85
CA GLY A 682 -18.45 11.85 -28.86
C GLY A 682 -19.51 10.93 -29.46
N GLU A 683 -20.77 11.09 -29.05
CA GLU A 683 -21.87 10.21 -29.51
C GLU A 683 -22.16 10.39 -31.01
N LEU A 684 -22.15 11.63 -31.51
CA LEU A 684 -22.24 11.94 -32.93
C LEU A 684 -21.06 11.31 -33.72
N ALA A 685 -19.84 11.40 -33.19
CA ALA A 685 -18.67 10.79 -33.81
C ALA A 685 -18.80 9.27 -33.91
N LEU A 686 -19.28 8.63 -32.83
CA LEU A 686 -19.52 7.19 -32.78
C LEU A 686 -20.63 6.75 -33.77
N HIS A 687 -21.68 7.55 -33.93
CA HIS A 687 -22.73 7.31 -34.94
C HIS A 687 -22.15 7.29 -36.37
N TYR A 688 -21.34 8.30 -36.75
CA TYR A 688 -20.70 8.30 -38.08
C TYR A 688 -19.69 7.17 -38.25
N LEU A 689 -18.85 6.87 -37.24
CA LEU A 689 -17.91 5.75 -37.27
C LEU A 689 -18.62 4.41 -37.50
N ASN A 690 -19.76 4.19 -36.85
CA ASN A 690 -20.62 3.02 -37.09
C ASN A 690 -21.19 3.00 -38.51
N ARG A 691 -21.70 4.12 -39.02
CA ARG A 691 -22.22 4.25 -40.40
C ARG A 691 -21.16 3.95 -41.47
N PHE A 692 -19.89 4.25 -41.21
CA PHE A 692 -18.75 3.89 -42.06
C PHE A 692 -18.13 2.51 -41.76
N ASN A 693 -18.76 1.71 -40.88
CA ASN A 693 -18.28 0.39 -40.44
C ASN A 693 -16.84 0.38 -39.90
N ILE A 694 -16.46 1.39 -39.12
CA ILE A 694 -15.17 1.47 -38.43
C ILE A 694 -15.33 0.91 -37.00
N LEU A 695 -14.45 -0.02 -36.62
CA LEU A 695 -14.38 -0.57 -35.26
C LEU A 695 -13.70 0.43 -34.31
N VAL A 696 -14.31 0.72 -33.16
CA VAL A 696 -13.85 1.75 -32.21
C VAL A 696 -13.54 1.14 -30.84
N VAL A 697 -12.36 1.43 -30.28
CA VAL A 697 -11.96 0.97 -28.93
C VAL A 697 -11.37 2.12 -28.11
N LYS A 698 -11.93 2.38 -26.91
CA LYS A 698 -11.40 3.37 -25.95
C LYS A 698 -10.37 2.75 -24.98
N ILE A 699 -9.13 3.26 -25.04
CA ILE A 699 -8.00 2.87 -24.18
C ILE A 699 -7.49 4.11 -23.43
N LEU A 700 -8.01 4.33 -22.22
CA LEU A 700 -7.68 5.50 -21.39
C LEU A 700 -6.27 5.43 -20.77
N SER A 701 -5.67 4.24 -20.69
CA SER A 701 -4.33 4.07 -20.14
C SER A 701 -3.26 4.42 -21.17
N LYS A 702 -2.48 5.47 -20.90
CA LYS A 702 -1.34 5.88 -21.73
C LYS A 702 -0.28 4.77 -21.89
N PHE A 703 -0.15 3.89 -20.90
CA PHE A 703 0.76 2.74 -20.94
C PHE A 703 0.25 1.66 -21.90
N GLU A 704 -1.04 1.31 -21.82
CA GLU A 704 -1.66 0.35 -22.75
C GLU A 704 -1.66 0.87 -24.18
N LEU A 705 -2.00 2.16 -24.38
CA LEU A 705 -1.96 2.81 -25.70
C LEU A 705 -0.56 2.71 -26.32
N ARG A 706 0.49 2.98 -25.52
CA ARG A 706 1.90 2.87 -25.96
C ARG A 706 2.31 1.43 -26.28
N ARG A 707 1.82 0.43 -25.53
CA ARG A 707 2.05 -1.00 -25.82
C ARG A 707 1.30 -1.44 -27.09
N LEU A 708 0.07 -0.99 -27.30
CA LEU A 708 -0.69 -1.32 -28.52
C LEU A 708 -0.04 -0.73 -29.79
N CYS A 709 0.53 0.48 -29.70
CA CYS A 709 1.37 1.02 -30.77
C CYS A 709 2.59 0.12 -31.10
N ARG A 710 3.15 -0.62 -30.12
CA ARG A 710 4.22 -1.60 -30.38
C ARG A 710 3.69 -2.85 -31.10
N VAL A 711 2.51 -3.37 -30.73
CA VAL A 711 1.86 -4.51 -31.42
C VAL A 711 1.58 -4.17 -32.88
N VAL A 712 0.89 -3.06 -33.10
CA VAL A 712 0.24 -2.74 -34.39
C VAL A 712 1.15 -1.93 -35.33
N GLY A 713 2.23 -1.35 -34.80
CA GLY A 713 3.20 -0.54 -35.54
C GLY A 713 2.80 0.93 -35.73
N ALA A 714 1.61 1.34 -35.28
CA ALA A 714 1.08 2.70 -35.44
C ALA A 714 1.81 3.74 -34.58
N THR A 715 1.78 5.01 -35.01
CA THR A 715 2.13 6.17 -34.16
C THR A 715 0.86 6.80 -33.56
N PRO A 716 0.89 7.25 -32.28
CA PRO A 716 -0.28 7.86 -31.65
C PRO A 716 -0.42 9.34 -32.03
N LEU A 717 -1.48 9.69 -32.76
CA LEU A 717 -1.73 11.02 -33.29
C LEU A 717 -2.45 11.94 -32.29
N ALA A 718 -1.90 13.12 -32.05
CA ALA A 718 -2.48 14.15 -31.19
C ALA A 718 -3.49 15.07 -31.90
N ARG A 719 -3.76 14.83 -33.19
CA ARG A 719 -4.70 15.59 -34.03
C ARG A 719 -5.71 14.65 -34.68
N LEU A 720 -6.96 15.08 -34.79
CA LEU A 720 -7.99 14.37 -35.52
C LEU A 720 -7.99 14.81 -37.00
N GLY A 721 -7.93 13.84 -37.92
CA GLY A 721 -7.81 14.05 -39.36
C GLY A 721 -7.10 12.87 -40.03
N ALA A 722 -7.02 12.85 -41.36
CA ALA A 722 -6.41 11.73 -42.10
C ALA A 722 -4.95 11.43 -41.66
N PRO A 723 -4.62 10.19 -41.25
CA PRO A 723 -3.24 9.78 -40.95
C PRO A 723 -2.42 9.61 -42.24
N MET A 724 -1.11 9.80 -42.16
CA MET A 724 -0.20 9.38 -43.23
C MET A 724 -0.07 7.85 -43.23
N PRO A 725 0.16 7.18 -44.39
CA PRO A 725 0.31 5.73 -44.46
C PRO A 725 1.37 5.14 -43.52
N ASP A 726 2.43 5.89 -43.22
CA ASP A 726 3.52 5.49 -42.31
C ASP A 726 3.17 5.70 -40.82
N GLU A 727 2.12 6.47 -40.52
CA GLU A 727 1.57 6.64 -39.16
C GLU A 727 0.54 5.54 -38.83
N MET A 728 -0.06 4.94 -39.86
CA MET A 728 -1.03 3.84 -39.74
C MET A 728 -0.31 2.53 -39.38
N GLY A 729 -0.86 1.82 -38.39
CA GLY A 729 -0.47 0.44 -38.11
C GLY A 729 -1.35 -0.57 -38.86
N ASN A 730 -0.94 -1.84 -38.87
CA ASN A 730 -1.67 -2.94 -39.53
C ASN A 730 -1.90 -4.09 -38.54
N ILE A 731 -3.06 -4.77 -38.63
CA ILE A 731 -3.34 -5.96 -37.84
C ILE A 731 -4.21 -6.99 -38.58
N ASP A 732 -3.94 -8.27 -38.33
CA ASP A 732 -4.59 -9.39 -39.03
C ASP A 732 -6.00 -9.66 -38.53
N VAL A 733 -6.21 -9.65 -37.21
CA VAL A 733 -7.52 -9.84 -36.57
C VAL A 733 -7.69 -8.90 -35.39
N VAL A 734 -8.80 -8.14 -35.40
CA VAL A 734 -9.39 -7.59 -34.18
C VAL A 734 -10.77 -8.19 -34.03
N GLU A 735 -11.04 -8.88 -32.92
CA GLU A 735 -12.37 -9.43 -32.67
C GLU A 735 -12.73 -9.44 -31.18
N THR A 736 -14.02 -9.36 -30.89
CA THR A 736 -14.54 -9.61 -29.54
C THR A 736 -14.67 -11.11 -29.33
N THR A 737 -13.91 -11.68 -28.39
CA THR A 737 -14.06 -13.08 -27.96
C THR A 737 -14.65 -13.13 -26.56
N GLU A 738 -15.53 -14.09 -26.30
CA GLU A 738 -15.97 -14.37 -24.93
C GLU A 738 -14.98 -15.31 -24.25
N ILE A 739 -14.52 -14.96 -23.04
CA ILE A 739 -13.61 -15.75 -22.22
C ILE A 739 -14.18 -15.76 -20.79
N GLY A 740 -14.71 -16.91 -20.34
CA GLY A 740 -15.28 -17.02 -19.00
C GLY A 740 -16.63 -16.32 -18.79
N GLY A 741 -17.31 -15.90 -19.87
CA GLY A 741 -18.49 -15.05 -19.83
C GLY A 741 -18.18 -13.56 -20.02
N ASP A 742 -16.94 -13.14 -19.74
CA ASP A 742 -16.49 -11.78 -20.03
C ASP A 742 -16.19 -11.61 -21.53
N ARG A 743 -16.67 -10.51 -22.10
CA ARG A 743 -16.37 -10.14 -23.49
C ARG A 743 -15.11 -9.29 -23.56
N VAL A 744 -14.09 -9.82 -24.22
CA VAL A 744 -12.78 -9.19 -24.34
C VAL A 744 -12.43 -8.91 -25.79
N THR A 745 -11.87 -7.73 -26.06
CA THR A 745 -11.37 -7.38 -27.39
C THR A 745 -9.95 -7.93 -27.55
N VAL A 746 -9.75 -8.77 -28.56
CA VAL A 746 -8.48 -9.40 -28.89
C VAL A 746 -7.91 -8.75 -30.15
N PHE A 747 -6.71 -8.18 -30.02
CA PHE A 747 -5.86 -7.74 -31.11
C PHE A 747 -4.82 -8.83 -31.35
N ARG A 748 -4.92 -9.58 -32.46
CA ARG A 748 -4.01 -10.69 -32.80
C ARG A 748 -3.32 -10.48 -34.14
N GLN A 749 -2.05 -10.85 -34.18
CA GLN A 749 -1.24 -11.06 -35.38
C GLN A 749 -1.16 -12.57 -35.68
N GLU A 750 -1.42 -12.96 -36.92
CA GLU A 750 -1.42 -14.36 -37.38
C GLU A 750 -0.43 -14.59 -38.55
N ASP A 751 -0.03 -13.54 -39.28
CA ASP A 751 0.95 -13.64 -40.36
C ASP A 751 2.38 -13.85 -39.81
N ALA A 752 2.92 -15.06 -39.99
CA ALA A 752 4.23 -15.49 -39.45
C ALA A 752 5.46 -14.64 -39.86
N ASN A 753 5.33 -13.79 -40.90
CA ASN A 753 6.39 -12.86 -41.31
C ASN A 753 6.42 -11.57 -40.46
N THR A 754 5.36 -11.27 -39.71
CA THR A 754 5.22 -10.01 -38.94
C THR A 754 5.43 -10.29 -37.46
N VAL A 755 6.64 -9.99 -36.97
CA VAL A 755 7.00 -10.24 -35.56
C VAL A 755 6.28 -9.27 -34.63
N THR A 756 5.39 -9.79 -33.79
CA THR A 756 4.73 -9.05 -32.71
C THR A 756 5.74 -8.53 -31.70
N ARG A 757 5.79 -7.22 -31.47
CA ARG A 757 6.67 -6.65 -30.43
C ARG A 757 6.12 -6.76 -29.01
N THR A 758 4.95 -7.35 -28.83
CA THR A 758 4.27 -7.50 -27.54
C THR A 758 3.31 -8.69 -27.61
N ALA A 759 3.33 -9.54 -26.58
CA ALA A 759 2.44 -10.69 -26.44
C ALA A 759 1.71 -10.65 -25.09
N THR A 760 0.52 -11.24 -25.03
CA THR A 760 -0.31 -11.24 -23.81
C THR A 760 -0.64 -12.66 -23.39
N ILE A 761 -0.23 -13.05 -22.18
CA ILE A 761 -0.69 -14.26 -21.51
C ILE A 761 -2.05 -13.94 -20.88
N VAL A 762 -3.10 -14.64 -21.31
CA VAL A 762 -4.42 -14.57 -20.71
C VAL A 762 -4.50 -15.63 -19.62
N LEU A 763 -4.48 -15.21 -18.36
CA LEU A 763 -4.61 -16.10 -17.20
C LEU A 763 -6.08 -16.36 -16.84
N ARG A 764 -6.37 -17.61 -16.50
CA ARG A 764 -7.66 -18.11 -16.01
C ARG A 764 -7.50 -18.72 -14.62
N GLY A 765 -8.52 -18.60 -13.77
CA GLY A 765 -8.43 -19.07 -12.39
C GLY A 765 -9.60 -18.63 -11.51
N ALA A 766 -9.83 -19.37 -10.43
CA ALA A 766 -11.03 -19.22 -9.61
C ALA A 766 -11.06 -17.97 -8.71
N THR A 767 -9.89 -17.45 -8.29
CA THR A 767 -9.82 -16.28 -7.39
C THR A 767 -8.82 -15.24 -7.87
N GLN A 768 -9.14 -13.96 -7.65
CA GLN A 768 -8.26 -12.85 -8.02
C GLN A 768 -6.94 -12.88 -7.25
N ASN A 769 -6.95 -13.28 -5.97
CA ASN A 769 -5.75 -13.31 -5.12
C ASN A 769 -4.71 -14.34 -5.61
N HIS A 770 -5.16 -15.48 -6.14
CA HIS A 770 -4.27 -16.47 -6.75
C HIS A 770 -3.75 -15.99 -8.11
N LEU A 771 -4.62 -15.40 -8.93
CA LEU A 771 -4.23 -14.79 -10.21
C LEU A 771 -3.21 -13.64 -10.04
N ASP A 772 -3.30 -12.86 -8.96
CA ASP A 772 -2.34 -11.81 -8.58
C ASP A 772 -0.96 -12.38 -8.18
N ASP A 773 -0.86 -13.66 -7.81
CA ASP A 773 0.40 -14.32 -7.40
C ASP A 773 1.03 -15.11 -8.56
N VAL A 774 0.21 -15.77 -9.38
CA VAL A 774 0.64 -16.35 -10.67
C VAL A 774 1.14 -15.28 -11.64
N GLU A 775 0.56 -14.07 -11.61
CA GLU A 775 1.08 -12.91 -12.37
C GLU A 775 2.52 -12.56 -11.98
N ARG A 776 2.87 -12.60 -10.68
CA ARG A 776 4.26 -12.38 -10.21
C ARG A 776 5.18 -13.49 -10.66
N ALA A 777 4.79 -14.75 -10.47
CA ALA A 777 5.61 -15.90 -10.90
C ALA A 777 5.91 -15.85 -12.42
N ILE A 778 4.99 -15.32 -13.23
CA ILE A 778 5.21 -15.06 -14.65
C ILE A 778 6.15 -13.87 -14.89
N ASP A 779 5.91 -12.72 -14.27
CA ASP A 779 6.75 -11.52 -14.45
C ASP A 779 8.21 -11.80 -14.02
N ASP A 780 8.41 -12.58 -12.96
CA ASP A 780 9.71 -13.07 -12.48
C ASP A 780 10.38 -13.99 -13.50
N GLY A 781 9.63 -14.94 -14.09
CA GLY A 781 10.14 -15.76 -15.19
C GLY A 781 10.59 -14.92 -16.40
N VAL A 782 9.83 -13.88 -16.76
CA VAL A 782 10.21 -12.95 -17.84
C VAL A 782 11.43 -12.09 -17.45
N ASN A 783 11.59 -11.72 -16.17
CA ASN A 783 12.79 -11.08 -15.66
C ASN A 783 14.01 -12.01 -15.70
N VAL A 784 13.86 -13.30 -15.40
CA VAL A 784 14.93 -14.29 -15.53
C VAL A 784 15.37 -14.46 -16.98
N VAL A 785 14.46 -14.42 -17.98
CA VAL A 785 14.88 -14.36 -19.39
C VAL A 785 15.78 -13.15 -19.67
N LYS A 786 15.43 -11.95 -19.15
CA LYS A 786 16.29 -10.76 -19.23
C LYS A 786 17.65 -11.01 -18.56
N ALA A 787 17.72 -11.74 -17.45
CA ALA A 787 18.99 -12.12 -16.82
C ALA A 787 19.80 -13.13 -17.67
N ILE A 788 19.17 -14.16 -18.24
CA ILE A 788 19.80 -15.13 -19.15
C ILE A 788 20.40 -14.43 -20.38
N THR A 789 19.78 -13.36 -20.90
CA THR A 789 20.38 -12.56 -22.00
C THR A 789 21.65 -11.80 -21.62
N LYS A 790 21.96 -11.65 -20.32
CA LYS A 790 23.24 -11.13 -19.81
C LYS A 790 24.29 -12.26 -19.68
N ASP A 791 23.92 -13.38 -19.05
CA ASP A 791 24.79 -14.54 -18.81
C ASP A 791 23.94 -15.84 -18.73
N PRO A 792 24.12 -16.83 -19.64
CA PRO A 792 23.22 -17.99 -19.77
C PRO A 792 23.69 -19.26 -19.01
N ARG A 793 24.55 -19.10 -17.99
CA ARG A 793 25.16 -20.20 -17.23
C ARG A 793 24.28 -20.69 -16.08
N LEU A 794 24.19 -22.00 -15.91
CA LEU A 794 23.35 -22.67 -14.92
C LEU A 794 24.19 -23.46 -13.90
N VAL A 795 23.69 -23.52 -12.67
CA VAL A 795 24.29 -24.21 -11.52
C VAL A 795 23.23 -25.09 -10.83
N PRO A 796 23.59 -26.19 -10.15
CA PRO A 796 22.60 -27.09 -9.54
C PRO A 796 21.85 -26.40 -8.39
N GLY A 797 20.53 -26.58 -8.39
CA GLY A 797 19.62 -26.01 -7.41
C GLY A 797 19.55 -26.82 -6.12
N ALA A 798 18.37 -26.84 -5.49
CA ALA A 798 18.06 -27.64 -4.31
C ALA A 798 19.05 -27.53 -3.10
N GLY A 799 19.87 -26.48 -3.06
CA GLY A 799 20.89 -26.26 -2.03
C GLY A 799 22.28 -26.89 -2.31
N ALA A 800 22.47 -27.58 -3.44
CA ALA A 800 23.74 -28.21 -3.80
C ALA A 800 24.87 -27.19 -4.00
N THR A 801 24.61 -26.15 -4.81
CA THR A 801 25.55 -25.01 -4.97
C THR A 801 25.95 -24.40 -3.62
N GLU A 802 24.99 -24.27 -2.70
CA GLU A 802 25.19 -23.66 -1.39
C GLU A 802 26.07 -24.50 -0.44
N ILE A 803 25.88 -25.84 -0.39
CA ILE A 803 26.78 -26.73 0.36
C ILE A 803 28.18 -26.76 -0.26
N GLN A 804 28.28 -26.86 -1.59
CA GLN A 804 29.56 -26.90 -2.30
C GLN A 804 30.35 -25.58 -2.13
N LEU A 805 29.66 -24.44 -2.05
CA LEU A 805 30.29 -23.17 -1.66
C LEU A 805 30.73 -23.18 -0.19
N ALA A 806 29.93 -23.70 0.75
CA ALA A 806 30.31 -23.81 2.15
C ALA A 806 31.61 -24.60 2.34
N GLU A 807 31.74 -25.78 1.70
CA GLU A 807 32.95 -26.59 1.79
C GLU A 807 34.17 -25.88 1.18
N ARG A 808 34.04 -25.36 -0.06
CA ARG A 808 35.13 -24.62 -0.73
C ARG A 808 35.58 -23.40 0.07
N ILE A 809 34.66 -22.65 0.69
CA ILE A 809 34.98 -21.47 1.52
C ILE A 809 35.61 -21.88 2.86
N SER A 810 35.16 -22.98 3.49
CA SER A 810 35.79 -23.51 4.71
C SER A 810 37.24 -23.96 4.45
N ALA A 811 37.48 -24.66 3.34
CA ALA A 811 38.83 -25.03 2.88
C ALA A 811 39.70 -23.82 2.50
N TYR A 812 39.11 -22.65 2.22
CA TYR A 812 39.83 -21.37 2.06
C TYR A 812 40.06 -20.65 3.40
N ALA A 813 39.14 -20.77 4.37
CA ALA A 813 39.30 -20.26 5.72
C ALA A 813 40.53 -20.89 6.39
N ASP A 814 40.64 -22.22 6.37
CA ASP A 814 41.75 -22.92 7.03
C ASP A 814 43.12 -22.72 6.35
N LYS A 815 43.14 -22.21 5.12
CA LYS A 815 44.35 -21.72 4.41
C LYS A 815 44.70 -20.26 4.73
N THR A 816 43.81 -19.51 5.39
CA THR A 816 43.94 -18.06 5.62
C THR A 816 44.34 -17.78 7.08
N PRO A 817 45.57 -17.32 7.36
CA PRO A 817 46.01 -17.10 8.74
C PRO A 817 45.44 -15.82 9.38
N GLY A 818 45.24 -15.86 10.69
CA GLY A 818 44.90 -14.71 11.54
C GLY A 818 43.39 -14.52 11.76
N LEU A 819 43.01 -13.45 12.47
CA LEU A 819 41.62 -13.19 12.90
C LEU A 819 40.54 -13.30 11.80
N PRO A 820 40.78 -12.93 10.52
CA PRO A 820 39.78 -13.12 9.46
C PRO A 820 39.38 -14.57 9.21
N GLN A 821 40.19 -15.57 9.62
CA GLN A 821 39.88 -17.00 9.51
C GLN A 821 38.51 -17.34 10.09
N TYR A 822 38.24 -16.89 11.33
CA TYR A 822 36.98 -17.15 12.03
C TYR A 822 35.78 -16.56 11.29
N ALA A 823 35.94 -15.37 10.72
CA ALA A 823 34.90 -14.71 9.94
C ALA A 823 34.66 -15.40 8.58
N ILE A 824 35.70 -15.86 7.88
CA ILE A 824 35.55 -16.64 6.63
C ILE A 824 34.88 -17.98 6.93
N LYS A 825 35.23 -18.66 8.02
CA LYS A 825 34.61 -19.94 8.42
C LYS A 825 33.13 -19.75 8.81
N LYS A 826 32.79 -18.69 9.55
CA LYS A 826 31.39 -18.34 9.86
C LYS A 826 30.59 -17.84 8.64
N TYR A 827 31.25 -17.36 7.59
CA TYR A 827 30.62 -17.06 6.30
C TYR A 827 30.28 -18.35 5.52
N ALA A 828 31.14 -19.38 5.60
CA ALA A 828 30.82 -20.71 5.06
C ALA A 828 29.61 -21.35 5.75
N GLU A 829 29.60 -21.38 7.09
CA GLU A 829 28.46 -21.90 7.89
C GLU A 829 27.14 -21.17 7.62
N ALA A 830 27.17 -19.95 7.07
CA ALA A 830 25.95 -19.19 6.77
C ALA A 830 25.21 -19.72 5.53
N PHE A 831 25.87 -20.45 4.62
CA PHE A 831 25.22 -21.04 3.44
C PHE A 831 24.30 -22.21 3.79
N GLU A 832 24.57 -22.93 4.89
CA GLU A 832 23.76 -24.05 5.39
C GLU A 832 22.28 -23.68 5.57
N VAL A 833 21.95 -22.40 5.81
CA VAL A 833 20.58 -21.93 6.03
C VAL A 833 19.63 -22.27 4.89
N ILE A 834 20.13 -22.35 3.65
CA ILE A 834 19.29 -22.59 2.46
C ILE A 834 18.82 -24.05 2.40
N PRO A 835 19.70 -25.07 2.29
CA PRO A 835 19.27 -26.49 2.34
C PRO A 835 18.56 -26.83 3.66
N ARG A 836 18.98 -26.24 4.78
CA ARG A 836 18.28 -26.39 6.08
C ARG A 836 16.83 -25.91 6.03
N THR A 837 16.59 -24.71 5.49
CA THR A 837 15.23 -24.14 5.37
C THR A 837 14.37 -24.92 4.37
N LEU A 838 14.97 -25.47 3.29
CA LEU A 838 14.28 -26.36 2.35
C LEU A 838 13.81 -27.64 3.06
N ALA A 839 14.70 -28.32 3.80
CA ALA A 839 14.36 -29.51 4.57
C ALA A 839 13.31 -29.22 5.67
N GLU A 840 13.47 -28.13 6.44
CA GLU A 840 12.50 -27.68 7.46
C GLU A 840 11.12 -27.35 6.84
N SER A 841 11.08 -26.87 5.59
CA SER A 841 9.83 -26.52 4.90
C SER A 841 9.13 -27.75 4.29
N ALA A 842 9.89 -28.76 3.84
CA ALA A 842 9.39 -30.07 3.45
C ALA A 842 8.94 -30.92 4.67
N GLY A 843 9.44 -30.62 5.86
CA GLY A 843 9.14 -31.36 7.10
C GLY A 843 10.11 -32.51 7.41
N LEU A 844 11.28 -32.52 6.78
CA LEU A 844 12.38 -33.46 7.04
C LEU A 844 13.21 -33.01 8.26
N ASP A 845 13.94 -33.93 8.90
CA ASP A 845 14.99 -33.53 9.84
C ASP A 845 16.18 -32.96 9.07
N ALA A 846 16.30 -31.63 9.09
CA ALA A 846 17.41 -30.92 8.48
C ALA A 846 18.78 -31.32 9.05
N THR A 847 18.85 -31.87 10.27
CA THR A 847 20.10 -32.39 10.86
C THR A 847 20.61 -33.60 10.09
N GLU A 848 19.72 -34.56 9.85
CA GLU A 848 20.01 -35.76 9.07
C GLU A 848 20.32 -35.42 7.60
N VAL A 849 19.47 -34.61 6.96
CA VAL A 849 19.66 -34.19 5.56
C VAL A 849 20.99 -33.46 5.37
N LEU A 850 21.36 -32.50 6.23
CA LEU A 850 22.65 -31.80 6.12
C LEU A 850 23.84 -32.75 6.28
N SER A 851 23.76 -33.73 7.19
CA SER A 851 24.83 -34.73 7.37
C SER A 851 25.01 -35.62 6.13
N ARG A 852 23.92 -35.98 5.46
CA ARG A 852 23.92 -36.76 4.22
C ARG A 852 24.47 -35.93 3.05
N LEU A 853 24.07 -34.66 2.94
CA LEU A 853 24.60 -33.73 1.94
C LEU A 853 26.11 -33.50 2.07
N TYR A 854 26.63 -33.23 3.28
CA TYR A 854 28.08 -33.11 3.49
C TYR A 854 28.82 -34.42 3.11
N THR A 855 28.23 -35.57 3.44
CA THR A 855 28.79 -36.89 3.08
C THR A 855 28.83 -37.10 1.56
N ALA A 856 27.83 -36.59 0.82
CA ALA A 856 27.79 -36.66 -0.64
C ALA A 856 28.83 -35.73 -1.29
N HIS A 857 28.93 -34.47 -0.84
CA HIS A 857 29.85 -33.47 -1.42
C HIS A 857 31.33 -33.81 -1.18
N GLN A 858 31.65 -34.43 -0.03
CA GLN A 858 33.02 -34.88 0.28
C GLN A 858 33.49 -36.07 -0.58
N ARG A 859 32.60 -36.73 -1.35
CA ARG A 859 32.97 -37.74 -2.36
C ARG A 859 33.65 -37.10 -3.56
N THR A 860 34.89 -36.67 -3.34
CA THR A 860 35.78 -36.23 -4.41
C THR A 860 36.09 -37.39 -5.35
N LYS A 861 36.07 -37.12 -6.66
CA LYS A 861 36.25 -38.13 -7.70
C LYS A 861 37.60 -38.82 -7.51
N LYS A 862 37.59 -40.14 -7.34
CA LYS A 862 38.80 -40.95 -7.19
C LYS A 862 39.45 -41.05 -8.57
N SER A 863 40.39 -40.15 -8.88
CA SER A 863 41.10 -40.17 -10.17
C SER A 863 41.80 -41.52 -10.34
N SER A 864 41.40 -42.28 -11.35
CA SER A 864 41.92 -43.61 -11.68
C SER A 864 43.32 -43.53 -12.32
N SER A 865 44.26 -42.93 -11.58
CA SER A 865 45.61 -42.61 -12.05
C SER A 865 46.59 -42.39 -10.90
N ASP A 866 46.69 -43.36 -9.99
CA ASP A 866 47.97 -43.73 -9.38
C ASP A 866 47.99 -45.26 -9.28
N SER A 867 49.02 -45.84 -9.88
CA SER A 867 49.28 -47.28 -9.90
C SER A 867 50.54 -47.55 -9.10
N ASP A 868 50.41 -47.47 -7.77
CA ASP A 868 51.46 -47.89 -6.85
C ASP A 868 51.17 -49.32 -6.38
N GLU A 869 52.21 -50.16 -6.50
CA GLU A 869 52.28 -51.50 -5.93
C GLU A 869 52.57 -51.35 -4.43
N ASP A 870 51.85 -52.07 -3.56
CA ASP A 870 52.37 -52.47 -2.24
C ASP A 870 51.59 -53.70 -1.73
N GLU A 871 52.32 -54.66 -1.18
CA GLU A 871 51.82 -55.94 -0.65
C GLU A 871 51.52 -55.80 0.86
N ASP A 872 50.45 -56.43 1.39
CA ASP A 872 50.50 -57.38 2.53
C ASP A 872 49.15 -57.65 3.23
N SER A 873 49.10 -58.80 3.91
CA SER A 873 48.08 -59.30 4.87
C SER A 873 46.70 -59.73 4.33
N ASP A 874 46.57 -61.05 4.17
CA ASP A 874 45.33 -61.83 4.18
C ASP A 874 44.75 -61.98 5.62
N ASP A 875 43.86 -62.98 5.81
CA ASP A 875 43.06 -63.36 7.00
C ASP A 875 41.71 -62.59 7.14
N GLU A 876 40.52 -63.22 7.16
CA GLU A 876 40.14 -64.65 7.26
C GLU A 876 38.87 -64.98 6.40
N GLU A 877 38.53 -66.27 6.28
CA GLU A 877 37.51 -66.85 5.38
C GLU A 877 36.05 -66.75 5.90
N ASP A 878 35.04 -66.76 4.99
CA ASP A 878 33.98 -67.80 4.96
C ASP A 878 32.92 -67.59 3.83
N ASP A 879 32.81 -68.59 2.94
CA ASP A 879 31.62 -69.17 2.27
C ASP A 879 30.29 -68.34 2.19
N SER A 880 29.66 -68.12 1.03
CA SER A 880 29.20 -69.17 0.09
C SER A 880 28.39 -68.62 -1.11
N GLU A 881 28.46 -69.37 -2.22
CA GLU A 881 27.59 -69.55 -3.41
C GLU A 881 26.21 -68.83 -3.49
N ASN A 882 25.67 -68.45 -4.67
CA ASN A 882 25.87 -69.03 -6.00
C ASN A 882 25.48 -68.11 -7.19
N SER A 883 26.00 -68.46 -8.38
CA SER A 883 25.57 -68.23 -9.79
C SER A 883 24.35 -67.34 -10.13
N ALA A 884 24.28 -66.66 -11.29
CA ALA A 884 25.22 -66.31 -12.37
C ALA A 884 24.47 -65.45 -13.41
N GLU A 885 25.19 -64.83 -14.37
CA GLU A 885 24.75 -64.42 -15.74
C GLU A 885 23.40 -63.66 -15.89
N ASP A 886 23.34 -62.45 -16.45
CA ASP A 886 23.94 -62.04 -17.72
C ASP A 886 24.52 -60.61 -17.71
N SER A 887 25.27 -60.27 -18.76
CA SER A 887 25.94 -58.98 -18.98
C SER A 887 25.13 -57.97 -19.77
N ASP A 888 25.27 -56.69 -19.44
CA ASP A 888 25.32 -55.61 -20.43
C ASP A 888 26.48 -54.64 -20.06
N GLU A 889 27.31 -54.29 -21.03
CA GLU A 889 28.47 -53.38 -20.87
C GLU A 889 28.07 -51.94 -21.22
N ASP A 890 27.41 -51.22 -20.31
CA ASP A 890 27.35 -49.75 -20.38
C ASP A 890 28.46 -49.13 -19.53
N SER A 891 29.27 -48.27 -20.15
CA SER A 891 30.42 -47.62 -19.51
C SER A 891 30.01 -46.30 -18.87
N ASP A 892 29.45 -46.35 -17.67
CA ASP A 892 29.01 -45.18 -16.91
C ASP A 892 30.15 -44.16 -16.69
N GLU A 893 30.02 -42.96 -17.26
CA GLU A 893 30.96 -41.85 -17.06
C GLU A 893 30.76 -41.20 -15.66
N GLU A 894 31.05 -41.92 -14.57
CA GLU A 894 30.86 -41.54 -13.14
C GLU A 894 30.41 -40.08 -12.89
N GLU A 895 29.12 -39.85 -12.69
CA GLU A 895 28.56 -38.49 -12.55
C GLU A 895 29.03 -37.77 -11.26
N PRO A 896 29.11 -36.42 -11.26
CA PRO A 896 29.86 -35.68 -10.24
C PRO A 896 29.03 -35.36 -8.97
N TYR A 897 28.90 -36.34 -8.06
CA TYR A 897 28.19 -36.35 -6.75
C TYR A 897 27.89 -35.02 -5.99
N TRP A 898 28.66 -33.93 -6.18
CA TRP A 898 28.37 -32.62 -5.59
C TRP A 898 27.12 -31.93 -6.16
N THR A 899 26.52 -32.46 -7.24
CA THR A 899 25.21 -32.06 -7.75
C THR A 899 24.03 -32.49 -6.86
N THR A 900 24.28 -33.33 -5.84
CA THR A 900 23.28 -33.77 -4.84
C THR A 900 22.68 -32.60 -4.05
N GLY A 901 21.37 -32.39 -4.14
CA GLY A 901 20.60 -31.44 -3.35
C GLY A 901 19.58 -32.08 -2.40
N VAL A 902 18.74 -31.25 -1.77
CA VAL A 902 17.65 -31.68 -0.87
C VAL A 902 16.49 -32.27 -1.69
N ASP A 903 16.06 -33.50 -1.38
CA ASP A 903 14.78 -34.04 -1.88
C ASP A 903 13.63 -33.39 -1.10
N LEU A 904 12.64 -32.83 -1.80
CA LEU A 904 11.46 -32.21 -1.19
C LEU A 904 10.28 -33.18 -1.07
N PHE A 905 10.24 -34.23 -1.88
CA PHE A 905 9.11 -35.15 -2.02
C PHE A 905 9.29 -36.44 -1.21
N SER A 906 10.49 -36.70 -0.68
CA SER A 906 10.84 -37.91 0.08
C SER A 906 10.64 -39.23 -0.68
N ASN A 907 10.74 -39.17 -2.01
CA ASN A 907 10.78 -40.36 -2.87
C ASN A 907 12.04 -41.19 -2.56
N SER A 908 13.12 -40.51 -2.17
CA SER A 908 14.36 -41.12 -1.69
C SER A 908 14.34 -41.34 -0.18
N ALA A 909 14.70 -42.54 0.29
CA ALA A 909 14.93 -42.79 1.72
C ALA A 909 16.12 -41.99 2.29
N SER A 910 16.98 -41.46 1.41
CA SER A 910 18.07 -40.54 1.72
C SER A 910 17.63 -39.10 2.00
N GLY A 911 16.46 -38.64 1.53
CA GLY A 911 16.08 -37.23 1.61
C GLY A 911 17.01 -36.31 0.80
N THR A 912 17.68 -36.88 -0.22
CA THR A 912 18.64 -36.21 -1.08
C THR A 912 18.51 -36.75 -2.50
N ILE A 913 18.61 -35.87 -3.49
CA ILE A 913 18.36 -36.15 -4.91
C ILE A 913 19.41 -35.45 -5.78
N ASP A 914 19.75 -35.95 -6.96
CA ASP A 914 20.64 -35.20 -7.86
C ASP A 914 19.87 -34.09 -8.58
N ALA A 915 20.37 -32.85 -8.47
CA ALA A 915 19.73 -31.69 -9.07
C ALA A 915 19.98 -31.56 -10.59
N LEU A 916 20.96 -32.28 -11.15
CA LEU A 916 21.24 -32.33 -12.59
C LEU A 916 20.30 -33.30 -13.32
N GLU A 917 20.12 -34.51 -12.78
CA GLU A 917 19.25 -35.56 -13.34
C GLU A 917 17.80 -35.08 -13.47
N GLU A 918 17.23 -34.54 -12.38
CA GLU A 918 15.89 -33.93 -12.35
C GLU A 918 15.83 -32.55 -13.05
N GLY A 919 16.95 -32.04 -13.57
CA GLY A 919 17.02 -30.77 -14.29
C GLY A 919 16.76 -29.53 -13.44
N ILE A 920 16.83 -29.64 -12.09
CA ILE A 920 16.60 -28.57 -11.12
C ILE A 920 17.81 -27.63 -11.10
N LEU A 921 17.87 -26.74 -12.09
CA LEU A 921 18.96 -25.78 -12.27
C LEU A 921 18.56 -24.33 -11.96
N ASP A 922 19.44 -23.62 -11.27
CA ASP A 922 19.33 -22.20 -10.97
C ASP A 922 20.22 -21.35 -11.89
N LEU A 923 19.83 -20.11 -12.16
CA LEU A 923 20.65 -19.18 -12.94
C LEU A 923 21.86 -18.68 -12.14
N MET A 924 23.08 -18.95 -12.62
CA MET A 924 24.33 -18.55 -11.95
C MET A 924 24.38 -17.03 -11.69
N ALA A 925 23.87 -16.23 -12.63
CA ALA A 925 23.80 -14.78 -12.51
C ALA A 925 22.87 -14.30 -11.38
N SER A 926 21.76 -15.01 -11.14
CA SER A 926 20.82 -14.70 -10.05
C SER A 926 21.49 -14.91 -8.69
N LYS A 927 22.13 -16.07 -8.48
CA LYS A 927 22.91 -16.39 -7.26
C LYS A 927 24.09 -15.45 -7.05
N ASN A 928 24.86 -15.14 -8.09
CA ASN A 928 26.01 -14.22 -8.02
C ASN A 928 25.60 -12.84 -7.49
N TRP A 929 24.53 -12.25 -8.04
CA TRP A 929 23.98 -10.99 -7.55
C TRP A 929 23.38 -11.11 -6.14
N ALA A 930 22.66 -12.19 -5.84
CA ALA A 930 22.03 -12.37 -4.53
C ALA A 930 23.06 -12.49 -3.39
N ILE A 931 24.08 -13.35 -3.55
CA ILE A 931 25.17 -13.54 -2.57
C ILE A 931 25.91 -12.21 -2.35
N ARG A 932 26.14 -11.46 -3.43
CA ARG A 932 26.78 -10.15 -3.38
C ARG A 932 25.94 -9.11 -2.63
N LEU A 933 24.67 -8.91 -3.01
CA LEU A 933 23.79 -7.92 -2.39
C LEU A 933 23.52 -8.25 -0.92
N ALA A 934 23.32 -9.53 -0.58
CA ALA A 934 23.20 -9.98 0.80
C ALA A 934 24.44 -9.67 1.64
N THR A 935 25.64 -9.90 1.08
CA THR A 935 26.90 -9.62 1.79
C THR A 935 27.16 -8.12 1.90
N GLU A 936 26.85 -7.32 0.87
CA GLU A 936 26.93 -5.85 0.93
C GLU A 936 25.93 -5.27 1.96
N ALA A 937 24.72 -5.83 2.07
CA ALA A 937 23.75 -5.50 3.13
C ALA A 937 24.25 -5.88 4.54
N ALA A 938 24.71 -7.11 4.75
CA ALA A 938 25.24 -7.55 6.05
C ALA A 938 26.47 -6.72 6.48
N ARG A 939 27.40 -6.46 5.55
CA ARG A 939 28.58 -5.61 5.80
C ARG A 939 28.20 -4.17 6.13
N THR A 940 27.23 -3.58 5.43
CA THR A 940 26.78 -2.22 5.74
C THR A 940 26.10 -2.14 7.10
N VAL A 941 25.23 -3.08 7.47
CA VAL A 941 24.65 -3.16 8.83
C VAL A 941 25.74 -3.29 9.90
N LEU A 942 26.75 -4.15 9.71
CA LEU A 942 27.85 -4.33 10.65
C LEU A 942 28.80 -3.11 10.74
N SER A 943 28.77 -2.21 9.76
CA SER A 943 29.57 -0.98 9.75
C SER A 943 28.90 0.23 10.43
N VAL A 944 27.66 0.07 10.92
CA VAL A 944 26.92 1.13 11.61
C VAL A 944 27.12 1.02 13.12
N ASP A 945 28.20 1.64 13.59
CA ASP A 945 28.56 1.72 15.02
C ASP A 945 27.64 2.69 15.81
N GLN A 946 26.90 3.58 15.15
CA GLN A 946 25.98 4.53 15.79
C GLN A 946 24.74 4.79 14.92
N ILE A 947 23.55 4.74 15.52
CA ILE A 947 22.29 5.14 14.89
C ILE A 947 21.71 6.34 15.63
N ILE A 948 21.46 7.42 14.89
CA ILE A 948 20.72 8.59 15.39
C ILE A 948 19.31 8.57 14.76
N VAL A 949 18.30 8.26 15.57
CA VAL A 949 16.89 8.26 15.14
C VAL A 949 16.25 9.59 15.49
N ALA A 950 15.78 10.32 14.48
CA ALA A 950 14.85 11.42 14.70
C ALA A 950 13.43 10.87 14.87
N ARG A 951 12.70 11.30 15.90
CA ARG A 951 11.24 11.10 15.97
C ARG A 951 10.61 11.56 14.66
N GLN A 952 9.80 10.69 14.05
CA GLN A 952 9.11 10.99 12.80
C GLN A 952 8.48 12.38 12.84
N ALA A 953 8.87 13.23 11.89
CA ALA A 953 8.26 14.52 11.72
C ALA A 953 6.81 14.30 11.24
N GLY A 954 5.85 14.40 12.16
CA GLY A 954 4.46 14.60 11.79
C GLY A 954 4.42 15.76 10.81
N GLY A 955 3.88 15.51 9.61
CA GLY A 955 3.97 16.44 8.49
C GLY A 955 3.47 17.84 8.87
N PRO A 956 3.91 18.89 8.15
CA PRO A 956 3.43 20.25 8.41
C PRO A 956 1.91 20.21 8.44
N LYS A 957 1.33 20.57 9.60
CA LYS A 957 -0.12 20.55 9.82
C LYS A 957 -0.77 21.27 8.63
N PRO A 958 -1.76 20.66 7.94
CA PRO A 958 -2.40 21.32 6.80
C PRO A 958 -2.86 22.70 7.30
N PRO A 959 -2.53 23.78 6.57
CA PRO A 959 -2.75 25.13 7.06
C PRO A 959 -4.23 25.28 7.40
N GLY A 960 -4.52 25.55 8.67
CA GLY A 960 -5.89 25.74 9.13
C GLY A 960 -6.54 26.87 8.35
N GLN A 961 -7.86 26.77 8.09
CA GLN A 961 -8.60 27.84 7.44
C GLN A 961 -8.33 29.16 8.15
N ASN A 962 -7.75 30.12 7.41
CA ASN A 962 -7.40 31.43 7.94
C ASN A 962 -8.71 32.18 8.25
N PRO A 963 -8.96 32.66 9.49
CA PRO A 963 -10.30 33.15 9.88
C PRO A 963 -10.83 34.34 9.07
N ASN A 964 -9.96 35.13 8.44
CA ASN A 964 -10.30 36.39 7.77
C ASN A 964 -10.57 36.24 6.26
N TRP A 965 -11.09 35.10 5.78
CA TRP A 965 -11.48 34.95 4.36
C TRP A 965 -12.76 35.73 3.97
N ASP A 966 -13.48 36.28 4.95
CA ASP A 966 -14.70 37.08 4.76
C ASP A 966 -14.44 38.61 4.81
N GLU A 967 -13.17 39.07 4.78
CA GLU A 967 -12.80 40.50 4.95
C GLU A 967 -12.05 41.16 3.76
N ASP A 968 -11.83 40.46 2.63
CA ASP A 968 -11.23 40.98 1.37
C ASP A 968 -12.24 41.05 0.20
#